data_AF-A0A534V4I5-F1
#
_entry.id   AF-A0A534V4I5-F1
#
_cell.length_a   1.000
_cell.length_b   1.000
_cell.length_c   1.000
_cell.angle_alpha   90.00
_cell.angle_beta   90.00
_cell.angle_gamma   90.00
#
_symmetry.space_group_name_H-M   'P 1'
#
loop_
_entity.id
_entity.type
_entity.pdbx_description
1 polymer ?
#
loop_
_entity_poly.entity_id
_entity_poly.type
_entity_poly.pdbx_seq_one_letter_code
_entity_poly.pdbx_strand_id
1 'polypeptide(L)'
;SRLPPEESLLAAATGVQALQWSWSRCPVWLVTPMIGYMTGILAALGVSAAFFARHRGAPGQAVDVSGVCGALALNSGTFVSGAGHRGSLSLGGDPRGVYPTYGLYPTADGWLFVGALTQAFWTKLLTALNRLDLLAHPHLQGEPMTFFDADVRALVRAELEPVFATRSTVAWVEALRAADVPCGAVGSRADFLRDPEARALGLAVPVEDPVLGPTWQPAAPVVFSDTPAPPPRPAPLPGGDTAAVLAEAPSWRRRFRASSGDGPRACLEGIRVLDLTSFIAGPFCPLLLAELGADVVKIEAPGGDPFRFQLFGFIGWNRGKRSVALDLKRAAGRDVFLDLVRAADVVVDNFRPGVMERLDIGRDRLARLNPRLVHTSITGYGSSGPLAALPGFDPIFQARSGLTVAQGGDDAPVLHMIAYNDYSAGALGALATVAALVARERTGRGQHVDVSLFRTAFAAQAAQMILFPGRPPDPRGGRDYLGPAAGRRLYACLDGWLCIAAGSEAEAVALGRLAGARLTLDDPPDGTGAGAVAQLLAGWPRADALARLAEAGVPASAALGVADIFTDPWLRASGCLGELSTSRRRPRPSGVPRRSWARIGPASSVSSATTRRRSRPWSRQGRSGRSASRRQTKPGNLRQRSEVLAVGGQHGRSVRKGGRGRRPSRSHCLSRRASTEPYPPKKSIQGRAIVTVPPRARARGAPRWAACHAGCAGRHRGPAGGCGRRGGRGAPRCPPRALRGSASAPSTTRARAPPGR
;
A
#
# COMPACT_ATOMS: atom_id res chain seq x y z
N SER A 1 1.63 5.22 25.82
CA SER A 1 1.41 3.77 26.03
C SER A 1 2.48 3.22 26.95
N ARG A 2 2.33 2.02 27.52
CA ARG A 2 3.45 1.21 28.05
C ARG A 2 3.90 0.09 27.10
N LEU A 3 3.14 -0.20 26.04
CA LEU A 3 3.58 -1.10 24.98
C LEU A 3 4.90 -0.57 24.36
N PRO A 4 5.96 -1.40 24.22
CA PRO A 4 7.16 -1.00 23.50
C PRO A 4 6.86 -0.86 21.99
N PRO A 5 7.73 -0.16 21.23
CA PRO A 5 7.53 0.11 19.80
C PRO A 5 7.83 -1.11 18.90
N GLU A 6 7.46 -2.31 19.34
CA GLU A 6 7.62 -3.57 18.58
C GLU A 6 6.60 -3.67 17.44
N GLU A 7 7.10 -3.94 16.22
CA GLU A 7 6.31 -4.13 14.99
C GLU A 7 5.16 -5.14 15.19
N SER A 8 5.42 -6.28 15.82
CA SER A 8 4.43 -7.34 16.02
C SER A 8 3.34 -6.96 17.03
N LEU A 9 3.68 -6.26 18.11
CA LEU A 9 2.70 -5.78 19.09
C LEU A 9 1.80 -4.68 18.50
N LEU A 10 2.37 -3.80 17.66
CA LEU A 10 1.62 -2.82 16.88
C LEU A 10 0.69 -3.51 15.86
N ALA A 11 1.19 -4.54 15.16
CA ALA A 11 0.42 -5.31 14.19
C ALA A 11 -0.73 -6.13 14.84
N ALA A 12 -0.53 -6.60 16.07
CA ALA A 12 -1.60 -7.17 16.90
C ALA A 12 -2.63 -6.10 17.29
N ALA A 13 -2.16 -5.00 17.91
CA ALA A 13 -2.99 -3.93 18.48
C ALA A 13 -3.82 -3.17 17.45
N THR A 14 -3.44 -3.22 16.17
CA THR A 14 -4.15 -2.56 15.04
C THR A 14 -4.88 -3.55 14.14
N GLY A 15 -4.86 -4.83 14.48
CA GLY A 15 -5.55 -5.92 13.78
C GLY A 15 -4.90 -6.37 12.47
N VAL A 16 -3.76 -5.80 12.08
CA VAL A 16 -2.96 -6.21 10.89
C VAL A 16 -2.74 -7.73 10.84
N GLN A 17 -2.35 -8.35 11.97
CA GLN A 17 -2.11 -9.79 12.04
C GLN A 17 -3.40 -10.62 11.89
N ALA A 18 -4.52 -10.15 12.43
CA ALA A 18 -5.82 -10.83 12.35
C ALA A 18 -6.54 -10.61 11.01
N LEU A 19 -6.06 -9.65 10.21
CA LEU A 19 -6.53 -9.30 8.88
C LEU A 19 -5.79 -10.03 7.76
N GLN A 20 -4.59 -10.55 8.04
CA GLN A 20 -3.84 -11.36 7.09
C GLN A 20 -4.53 -12.71 6.86
N TRP A 21 -4.68 -13.12 5.60
CA TRP A 21 -5.32 -14.40 5.28
C TRP A 21 -4.48 -15.59 5.73
N SER A 22 -5.16 -16.56 6.34
CA SER A 22 -4.65 -17.85 6.82
C SER A 22 -5.54 -19.00 6.32
N TRP A 23 -4.99 -20.21 6.25
CA TRP A 23 -5.76 -21.41 5.94
C TRP A 23 -6.66 -21.80 7.12
N SER A 24 -6.15 -21.69 8.35
CA SER A 24 -6.87 -22.08 9.58
C SER A 24 -7.71 -20.95 10.22
N ARG A 25 -7.81 -19.77 9.58
CA ARG A 25 -8.50 -18.56 10.08
C ARG A 25 -7.98 -18.03 11.43
N CYS A 26 -6.73 -18.32 11.78
CA CYS A 26 -6.00 -17.68 12.87
C CYS A 26 -5.34 -16.36 12.41
N PRO A 27 -4.93 -15.47 13.32
CA PRO A 27 -4.01 -14.39 12.99
C PRO A 27 -2.67 -14.93 12.48
N VAL A 28 -1.96 -14.14 11.66
CA VAL A 28 -0.65 -14.49 11.08
C VAL A 28 0.38 -13.43 11.46
N TRP A 29 1.58 -13.87 11.87
CA TRP A 29 2.71 -13.00 12.14
C TRP A 29 3.32 -12.53 10.82
N LEU A 30 3.44 -11.20 10.63
CA LEU A 30 4.07 -10.64 9.44
C LEU A 30 5.60 -10.73 9.52
N VAL A 31 6.21 -11.28 8.48
CA VAL A 31 7.66 -11.48 8.35
C VAL A 31 8.37 -10.20 7.88
N THR A 32 7.62 -9.27 7.26
CA THR A 32 8.13 -7.99 6.75
C THR A 32 7.67 -6.84 7.66
N PRO A 33 8.57 -5.94 8.11
CA PRO A 33 8.22 -4.85 9.03
C PRO A 33 7.56 -3.67 8.30
N MET A 34 6.34 -3.90 7.80
CA MET A 34 5.58 -2.96 6.97
C MET A 34 5.23 -1.67 7.70
N ILE A 35 4.90 -1.75 9.00
CA ILE A 35 4.46 -0.61 9.82
C ILE A 35 5.63 0.34 10.03
N GLY A 36 6.81 -0.19 10.39
CA GLY A 36 8.05 0.60 10.51
C GLY A 36 8.38 1.39 9.25
N TYR A 37 8.34 0.75 8.07
CA TYR A 37 8.57 1.43 6.79
C TYR A 37 7.52 2.51 6.48
N MET A 38 6.22 2.21 6.64
CA MET A 38 5.17 3.22 6.43
C MET A 38 5.32 4.41 7.40
N THR A 39 5.64 4.15 8.67
CA THR A 39 5.88 5.18 9.69
C THR A 39 7.03 6.09 9.28
N GLY A 40 8.12 5.54 8.74
CA GLY A 40 9.25 6.31 8.20
C GLY A 40 8.86 7.18 6.99
N ILE A 41 8.09 6.65 6.03
CA ILE A 41 7.63 7.41 4.86
C ILE A 41 6.70 8.56 5.28
N LEU A 42 5.76 8.32 6.21
CA LEU A 42 4.86 9.33 6.75
C LEU A 42 5.61 10.41 7.56
N ALA A 43 6.64 10.04 8.32
CA ALA A 43 7.51 11.00 9.01
C ALA A 43 8.27 11.89 8.01
N ALA A 44 8.84 11.31 6.95
CA ALA A 44 9.49 12.07 5.88
C ALA A 44 8.53 13.02 5.14
N LEU A 45 7.27 12.58 4.92
CA LEU A 45 6.20 13.41 4.35
C LEU A 45 5.87 14.58 5.27
N GLY A 46 5.66 14.32 6.56
CA GLY A 46 5.35 15.34 7.58
C GLY A 46 6.46 16.39 7.71
N VAL A 47 7.73 15.96 7.74
CA VAL A 47 8.91 16.85 7.75
C VAL A 47 8.99 17.69 6.48
N SER A 48 8.74 17.09 5.32
CA SER A 48 8.74 17.81 4.03
C SER A 48 7.61 18.84 3.95
N ALA A 49 6.42 18.49 4.46
CA ALA A 49 5.26 19.38 4.49
C ALA A 49 5.46 20.53 5.49
N ALA A 50 6.02 20.26 6.67
CA ALA A 50 6.41 21.28 7.64
C ALA A 50 7.49 22.23 7.08
N PHE A 51 8.48 21.69 6.34
CA PHE A 51 9.49 22.50 5.66
C PHE A 51 8.87 23.43 4.61
N PHE A 52 7.95 22.92 3.79
CA PHE A 52 7.22 23.69 2.78
C PHE A 52 6.36 24.80 3.41
N ALA A 53 5.62 24.47 4.47
CA ALA A 53 4.82 25.44 5.24
C ALA A 53 5.68 26.58 5.79
N ARG A 54 6.85 26.24 6.37
CA ARG A 54 7.82 27.22 6.89
C ARG A 54 8.41 28.10 5.79
N HIS A 55 8.67 27.54 4.60
CA HIS A 55 9.10 28.33 3.44
C HIS A 55 8.02 29.35 3.01
N ARG A 56 6.74 29.01 3.21
CA ARG A 56 5.56 29.88 3.00
C ARG A 56 5.19 30.75 4.21
N GLY A 57 6.09 30.90 5.19
CA GLY A 57 5.95 31.85 6.31
C GLY A 57 5.41 31.28 7.63
N ALA A 58 5.06 29.99 7.70
CA ALA A 58 4.71 29.33 8.95
C ALA A 58 5.91 29.29 9.93
N PRO A 59 5.68 29.19 11.25
CA PRO A 59 6.75 28.94 12.21
C PRO A 59 7.40 27.55 12.00
N GLY A 60 8.50 27.29 12.70
CA GLY A 60 8.95 25.91 12.90
C GLY A 60 7.97 25.16 13.80
N GLN A 61 7.73 23.89 13.51
CA GLN A 61 6.80 23.02 14.25
C GLN A 61 7.42 21.64 14.44
N ALA A 62 6.98 20.92 15.48
CA ALA A 62 7.26 19.50 15.63
C ALA A 62 6.48 18.68 14.58
N VAL A 63 6.98 17.48 14.27
CA VAL A 63 6.29 16.47 13.48
C VAL A 63 6.30 15.19 14.32
N ASP A 64 5.11 14.67 14.61
CA ASP A 64 4.91 13.42 15.36
C ASP A 64 4.18 12.43 14.46
N VAL A 65 4.68 11.20 14.40
CA VAL A 65 4.11 10.09 13.63
C VAL A 65 4.34 8.80 14.42
N SER A 66 3.26 8.20 14.92
CA SER A 66 3.31 6.95 15.67
C SER A 66 3.18 5.73 14.77
N GLY A 67 3.74 4.60 15.20
CA GLY A 67 3.54 3.30 14.54
C GLY A 67 2.07 2.88 14.47
N VAL A 68 1.22 3.34 15.39
CA VAL A 68 -0.24 3.13 15.34
C VAL A 68 -0.84 3.83 14.12
N CYS A 69 -0.48 5.09 13.88
CA CYS A 69 -0.90 5.82 12.70
C CYS A 69 -0.31 5.22 11.40
N GLY A 70 0.93 4.69 11.43
CA GLY A 70 1.51 3.96 10.30
C GLY A 70 0.76 2.67 9.94
N ALA A 71 0.38 1.86 10.93
CA ALA A 71 -0.37 0.62 10.75
C ALA A 71 -1.82 0.86 10.29
N LEU A 72 -2.46 1.91 10.82
CA LEU A 72 -3.79 2.34 10.37
C LEU A 72 -3.76 2.98 8.98
N ALA A 73 -2.66 3.62 8.57
CA ALA A 73 -2.48 4.10 7.20
C ALA A 73 -2.45 2.94 6.19
N LEU A 74 -1.72 1.86 6.50
CA LEU A 74 -1.69 0.59 5.75
C LEU A 74 -3.03 -0.16 5.69
N ASN A 75 -4.04 0.28 6.43
CA ASN A 75 -5.39 -0.29 6.41
C ASN A 75 -6.48 0.78 6.18
N SER A 76 -6.10 1.99 5.81
CA SER A 76 -7.06 3.05 5.49
C SER A 76 -7.93 2.58 4.32
N GLY A 77 -9.26 2.64 4.47
CA GLY A 77 -10.20 2.07 3.49
C GLY A 77 -10.45 0.56 3.55
N THR A 78 -9.52 -0.24 4.10
CA THR A 78 -9.70 -1.69 4.30
C THR A 78 -10.86 -2.02 5.24
N PHE A 79 -11.16 -1.13 6.19
CA PHE A 79 -12.31 -1.21 7.08
C PHE A 79 -12.92 0.16 7.37
N VAL A 80 -14.26 0.23 7.45
CA VAL A 80 -15.04 1.46 7.75
C VAL A 80 -16.24 1.08 8.62
N SER A 81 -16.53 1.89 9.64
CA SER A 81 -17.64 1.71 10.58
C SER A 81 -18.46 2.99 10.70
N GLY A 82 -19.78 2.86 10.82
CA GLY A 82 -20.73 3.96 10.95
C GLY A 82 -22.10 3.49 11.46
N ALA A 83 -23.06 4.40 11.57
CA ALA A 83 -24.39 4.10 12.10
C ALA A 83 -25.09 3.01 11.27
N GLY A 84 -25.35 1.85 11.90
CA GLY A 84 -25.97 0.68 11.26
C GLY A 84 -25.10 -0.09 10.26
N HIS A 85 -23.85 0.32 10.04
CA HIS A 85 -22.99 -0.25 8.98
C HIS A 85 -21.57 -0.50 9.50
N ARG A 86 -21.13 -1.77 9.49
CA ARG A 86 -19.73 -2.16 9.64
C ARG A 86 -19.32 -2.88 8.36
N GLY A 87 -18.22 -2.47 7.73
CA GLY A 87 -17.77 -3.05 6.46
C GLY A 87 -16.25 -3.15 6.37
N SER A 88 -15.78 -4.17 5.67
CA SER A 88 -14.37 -4.35 5.31
C SER A 88 -14.27 -5.05 3.96
N LEU A 89 -13.22 -4.74 3.21
CA LEU A 89 -13.01 -5.23 1.84
C LEU A 89 -12.69 -6.73 1.73
N SER A 90 -12.22 -7.36 2.82
CA SER A 90 -11.35 -8.55 2.70
C SER A 90 -11.72 -9.76 3.57
N LEU A 91 -12.90 -9.76 4.19
CA LEU A 91 -13.33 -10.77 5.18
C LEU A 91 -13.50 -12.22 4.64
N GLY A 92 -13.29 -12.47 3.36
CA GLY A 92 -13.62 -13.75 2.71
C GLY A 92 -12.53 -14.40 1.85
N GLY A 93 -11.29 -13.88 1.81
CA GLY A 93 -10.21 -14.38 0.94
C GLY A 93 -9.52 -15.68 1.41
N ASP A 94 -8.66 -16.24 0.56
CA ASP A 94 -7.72 -17.33 0.89
C ASP A 94 -6.25 -16.83 0.81
N PRO A 95 -5.26 -17.46 1.46
CA PRO A 95 -3.85 -17.02 1.42
C PRO A 95 -3.24 -16.90 0.03
N ARG A 96 -3.84 -17.53 -0.98
CA ARG A 96 -3.46 -17.43 -2.40
C ARG A 96 -4.29 -16.39 -3.18
N GLY A 97 -5.17 -15.61 -2.55
CA GLY A 97 -5.96 -14.55 -3.21
C GLY A 97 -7.42 -14.44 -2.75
N VAL A 98 -8.03 -13.28 -3.03
CA VAL A 98 -9.44 -12.99 -2.69
C VAL A 98 -10.43 -13.51 -3.76
N TYR A 99 -10.11 -13.33 -5.04
CA TYR A 99 -10.86 -13.86 -6.18
C TYR A 99 -10.00 -14.92 -6.87
N PRO A 100 -10.55 -15.96 -7.51
CA PRO A 100 -9.73 -16.93 -8.23
C PRO A 100 -9.09 -16.29 -9.46
N THR A 101 -9.72 -15.27 -10.04
CA THR A 101 -9.13 -14.49 -11.13
C THR A 101 -8.02 -13.53 -10.66
N TYR A 102 -7.74 -13.43 -9.36
CA TYR A 102 -6.79 -12.47 -8.78
C TYR A 102 -6.00 -13.14 -7.64
N GLY A 103 -5.08 -14.02 -8.02
CA GLY A 103 -4.43 -14.92 -7.09
C GLY A 103 -3.17 -15.63 -7.60
N LEU A 104 -2.60 -16.42 -6.70
CA LEU A 104 -1.43 -17.27 -6.89
C LEU A 104 -1.84 -18.67 -7.38
N TYR A 105 -1.10 -19.16 -8.37
CA TYR A 105 -1.27 -20.44 -9.04
C TYR A 105 0.09 -21.17 -9.14
N PRO A 106 0.15 -22.49 -8.90
CA PRO A 106 1.36 -23.28 -9.14
C PRO A 106 1.57 -23.49 -10.65
N THR A 107 2.83 -23.65 -11.05
CA THR A 107 3.24 -23.96 -12.43
C THR A 107 4.09 -25.25 -12.45
N ALA A 108 4.65 -25.62 -13.60
CA ALA A 108 5.52 -26.80 -13.69
C ALA A 108 6.82 -26.70 -12.86
N ASP A 109 7.28 -25.49 -12.53
CA ASP A 109 8.59 -25.21 -11.91
C ASP A 109 8.56 -24.19 -10.76
N GLY A 110 7.39 -23.67 -10.39
CA GLY A 110 7.28 -22.60 -9.40
C GLY A 110 5.84 -22.09 -9.21
N TRP A 111 5.69 -20.77 -9.11
CA TRP A 111 4.42 -20.11 -8.86
C TRP A 111 4.28 -18.81 -9.66
N LEU A 112 3.04 -18.47 -9.98
CA LEU A 112 2.64 -17.35 -10.81
C LEU A 112 1.50 -16.58 -10.13
N PHE A 113 1.59 -15.24 -10.06
CA PHE A 113 0.43 -14.40 -9.80
C PHE A 113 -0.26 -14.03 -11.12
N VAL A 114 -1.59 -14.10 -11.14
CA VAL A 114 -2.44 -13.70 -12.26
C VAL A 114 -3.56 -12.77 -11.76
N GLY A 115 -3.81 -11.67 -12.47
CA GLY A 115 -4.80 -10.66 -12.08
C GLY A 115 -5.75 -10.24 -13.19
N ALA A 116 -6.94 -10.83 -13.23
CA ALA A 116 -8.02 -10.57 -14.16
C ALA A 116 -9.27 -10.04 -13.44
N LEU A 117 -9.20 -8.79 -12.94
CA LEU A 117 -10.26 -8.12 -12.17
C LEU A 117 -11.43 -7.58 -13.01
N THR A 118 -11.32 -7.57 -14.34
CA THR A 118 -12.38 -7.04 -15.22
C THR A 118 -12.71 -8.06 -16.29
N GLN A 119 -13.94 -8.03 -16.81
CA GLN A 119 -14.36 -8.96 -17.86
C GLN A 119 -13.41 -8.97 -19.08
N ALA A 120 -12.80 -7.82 -19.42
CA ALA A 120 -11.82 -7.73 -20.49
C ALA A 120 -10.53 -8.52 -20.21
N PHE A 121 -9.99 -8.49 -18.98
CA PHE A 121 -8.84 -9.31 -18.61
C PHE A 121 -9.20 -10.78 -18.39
N TRP A 122 -10.42 -11.07 -17.94
CA TRP A 122 -10.90 -12.44 -17.75
C TRP A 122 -11.07 -13.17 -19.07
N THR A 123 -11.71 -12.55 -20.07
CA THR A 123 -11.77 -13.09 -21.44
C THR A 123 -10.37 -13.33 -22.01
N LYS A 124 -9.43 -12.38 -21.87
CA LYS A 124 -8.04 -12.56 -22.33
C LYS A 124 -7.32 -13.72 -21.66
N LEU A 125 -7.49 -13.87 -20.34
CA LEU A 125 -6.91 -14.97 -19.58
C LEU A 125 -7.45 -16.31 -20.06
N LEU A 126 -8.77 -16.44 -20.21
CA LEU A 126 -9.40 -17.67 -20.70
C LEU A 126 -9.02 -17.96 -22.16
N THR A 127 -8.83 -16.97 -23.02
CA THR A 127 -8.23 -17.16 -24.36
C THR A 127 -6.80 -17.72 -24.25
N ALA A 128 -5.95 -17.13 -23.42
CA ALA A 128 -4.55 -17.54 -23.25
C ALA A 128 -4.39 -18.93 -22.60
N LEU A 129 -5.39 -19.40 -21.85
CA LEU A 129 -5.47 -20.74 -21.26
C LEU A 129 -6.24 -21.74 -22.13
N ASN A 130 -6.79 -21.33 -23.28
CA ASN A 130 -7.68 -22.13 -24.12
C ASN A 130 -8.96 -22.65 -23.39
N ARG A 131 -9.44 -21.89 -22.39
CA ARG A 131 -10.59 -22.21 -21.51
C ARG A 131 -11.78 -21.26 -21.68
N LEU A 132 -12.08 -20.85 -22.90
CA LEU A 132 -13.22 -19.96 -23.20
C LEU A 132 -14.58 -20.60 -22.89
N ASP A 133 -14.66 -21.92 -22.74
CA ASP A 133 -15.83 -22.63 -22.22
C ASP A 133 -16.28 -22.14 -20.84
N LEU A 134 -15.34 -21.70 -19.99
CA LEU A 134 -15.63 -21.18 -18.65
C LEU A 134 -16.43 -19.85 -18.69
N LEU A 135 -16.45 -19.13 -19.82
CA LEU A 135 -17.34 -17.96 -19.99
C LEU A 135 -18.82 -18.35 -20.07
N ALA A 136 -19.15 -19.60 -20.40
CA ALA A 136 -20.52 -20.12 -20.41
C ALA A 136 -20.93 -20.78 -19.09
N HIS A 137 -20.00 -20.94 -18.14
CA HIS A 137 -20.28 -21.66 -16.89
C HIS A 137 -21.25 -20.86 -16.00
N PRO A 138 -22.34 -21.45 -15.45
CA PRO A 138 -23.38 -20.70 -14.73
C PRO A 138 -22.87 -19.91 -13.51
N HIS A 139 -21.87 -20.45 -12.80
CA HIS A 139 -21.29 -19.78 -11.61
C HIS A 139 -20.28 -18.67 -11.95
N LEU A 140 -19.97 -18.47 -13.24
CA LEU A 140 -19.00 -17.48 -13.74
C LEU A 140 -19.67 -16.39 -14.59
N GLN A 141 -20.99 -16.24 -14.46
CA GLN A 141 -21.78 -15.20 -15.11
C GLN A 141 -21.75 -13.89 -14.29
N GLY A 142 -20.76 -13.04 -14.52
CA GLY A 142 -20.65 -11.73 -13.85
C GLY A 142 -19.31 -11.02 -14.11
N GLU A 143 -19.12 -9.85 -13.51
CA GLU A 143 -17.80 -9.21 -13.45
C GLU A 143 -16.88 -9.97 -12.47
N PRO A 144 -15.60 -10.23 -12.79
CA PRO A 144 -14.74 -11.12 -11.99
C PRO A 144 -14.59 -10.77 -10.51
N MET A 145 -14.77 -9.50 -10.13
CA MET A 145 -14.74 -9.05 -8.73
C MET A 145 -15.96 -9.48 -7.90
N THR A 146 -16.95 -10.16 -8.49
CA THR A 146 -18.03 -10.85 -7.74
C THR A 146 -17.68 -12.30 -7.40
N PHE A 147 -16.61 -12.87 -7.97
CA PHE A 147 -16.22 -14.28 -7.76
C PHE A 147 -15.44 -14.44 -6.43
N PHE A 148 -15.97 -13.92 -5.32
CA PHE A 148 -15.36 -14.02 -3.98
C PHE A 148 -15.82 -15.25 -3.17
N ASP A 149 -16.79 -15.99 -3.69
CA ASP A 149 -17.37 -17.16 -3.02
C ASP A 149 -16.36 -18.34 -2.94
N ALA A 150 -16.49 -19.16 -1.89
CA ALA A 150 -15.57 -20.25 -1.61
C ALA A 150 -15.68 -21.40 -2.62
N ASP A 151 -16.89 -21.76 -3.04
CA ASP A 151 -17.13 -22.86 -3.97
C ASP A 151 -16.79 -22.42 -5.40
N VAL A 152 -17.10 -21.16 -5.75
CA VAL A 152 -16.66 -20.54 -7.02
C VAL A 152 -15.13 -20.50 -7.12
N ARG A 153 -14.43 -20.18 -6.03
CA ARG A 153 -12.95 -20.28 -5.99
C ARG A 153 -12.45 -21.71 -6.15
N ALA A 154 -13.05 -22.68 -5.44
CA ALA A 154 -12.65 -24.08 -5.52
C ALA A 154 -12.79 -24.60 -6.96
N LEU A 155 -13.91 -24.27 -7.62
CA LEU A 155 -14.18 -24.61 -9.02
C LEU A 155 -13.16 -24.01 -9.96
N VAL A 156 -12.96 -22.68 -9.96
CA VAL A 156 -12.01 -22.04 -10.89
C VAL A 156 -10.57 -22.49 -10.62
N ARG A 157 -10.21 -22.80 -9.36
CA ARG A 157 -8.90 -23.40 -9.07
C ARG A 157 -8.76 -24.81 -9.65
N ALA A 158 -9.76 -25.68 -9.49
CA ALA A 158 -9.75 -27.02 -10.08
C ALA A 158 -9.65 -26.98 -11.62
N GLU A 159 -10.24 -25.96 -12.27
CA GLU A 159 -10.21 -25.79 -13.73
C GLU A 159 -8.92 -25.15 -14.27
N LEU A 160 -8.23 -24.31 -13.49
CA LEU A 160 -7.06 -23.55 -13.94
C LEU A 160 -5.71 -24.06 -13.38
N GLU A 161 -5.65 -24.57 -12.14
CA GLU A 161 -4.40 -25.09 -11.54
C GLU A 161 -3.78 -26.24 -12.38
N PRO A 162 -4.54 -27.20 -12.95
CA PRO A 162 -3.99 -28.21 -13.85
C PRO A 162 -3.46 -27.63 -15.17
N VAL A 163 -4.06 -26.55 -15.68
CA VAL A 163 -3.58 -25.88 -16.90
C VAL A 163 -2.26 -25.17 -16.63
N PHE A 164 -2.15 -24.41 -15.54
CA PHE A 164 -0.90 -23.74 -15.19
C PHE A 164 0.25 -24.73 -14.92
N ALA A 165 -0.04 -25.90 -14.36
CA ALA A 165 0.94 -26.96 -14.15
C ALA A 165 1.57 -27.53 -15.44
N THR A 166 1.04 -27.27 -16.64
CA THR A 166 1.59 -27.86 -17.89
C THR A 166 2.84 -27.17 -18.45
N ARG A 167 3.19 -25.96 -17.98
CA ARG A 167 4.31 -25.15 -18.51
C ARG A 167 5.08 -24.45 -17.39
N SER A 168 6.32 -24.08 -17.69
CA SER A 168 7.19 -23.29 -16.80
C SER A 168 6.63 -21.90 -16.53
N THR A 169 7.01 -21.33 -15.39
CA THR A 169 6.62 -19.98 -14.94
C THR A 169 7.01 -18.93 -15.97
N VAL A 170 8.20 -19.04 -16.55
CA VAL A 170 8.68 -18.14 -17.61
C VAL A 170 7.78 -18.19 -18.84
N ALA A 171 7.48 -19.39 -19.35
CA ALA A 171 6.65 -19.58 -20.55
C ALA A 171 5.20 -19.10 -20.34
N TRP A 172 4.68 -19.14 -19.11
CA TRP A 172 3.41 -18.51 -18.76
C TRP A 172 3.48 -16.99 -18.68
N VAL A 173 4.51 -16.43 -18.04
CA VAL A 173 4.71 -14.97 -17.97
C VAL A 173 4.82 -14.37 -19.37
N GLU A 174 5.56 -15.01 -20.29
CA GLU A 174 5.66 -14.59 -21.69
C GLU A 174 4.29 -14.64 -22.40
N ALA A 175 3.56 -15.76 -22.31
CA ALA A 175 2.27 -15.93 -22.98
C ALA A 175 1.19 -14.97 -22.44
N LEU A 176 1.11 -14.78 -21.12
CA LEU A 176 0.14 -13.86 -20.51
C LEU A 176 0.47 -12.39 -20.79
N ARG A 177 1.75 -12.00 -20.79
CA ARG A 177 2.16 -10.65 -21.21
C ARG A 177 1.83 -10.39 -22.68
N ALA A 178 2.04 -11.36 -23.57
CA ALA A 178 1.67 -11.24 -24.98
C ALA A 178 0.15 -11.04 -25.19
N ALA A 179 -0.68 -11.56 -24.29
CA ALA A 179 -2.13 -11.34 -24.26
C ALA A 179 -2.58 -10.04 -23.55
N ASP A 180 -1.65 -9.21 -23.04
CA ASP A 180 -1.93 -8.08 -22.12
C ASP A 180 -2.84 -8.53 -20.94
N VAL A 181 -2.48 -9.66 -20.33
CA VAL A 181 -3.01 -10.15 -19.05
C VAL A 181 -2.05 -9.73 -17.92
N PRO A 182 -2.54 -9.13 -16.83
CA PRO A 182 -1.72 -8.80 -15.66
C PRO A 182 -1.18 -10.06 -14.97
N CYS A 183 0.14 -10.22 -14.94
CA CYS A 183 0.79 -11.36 -14.29
C CYS A 183 2.21 -11.05 -13.78
N GLY A 184 2.73 -11.90 -12.90
CA GLY A 184 4.14 -11.88 -12.50
C GLY A 184 4.59 -13.22 -11.91
N ALA A 185 5.82 -13.63 -12.21
CA ALA A 185 6.45 -14.76 -11.54
C ALA A 185 6.59 -14.48 -10.04
N VAL A 186 6.40 -15.51 -9.23
CA VAL A 186 6.83 -15.51 -7.82
C VAL A 186 8.33 -15.79 -7.77
N GLY A 187 9.09 -14.98 -7.05
CA GLY A 187 10.54 -15.16 -6.85
C GLY A 187 10.96 -14.67 -5.47
N SER A 188 12.16 -15.02 -5.02
CA SER A 188 12.69 -14.55 -3.74
C SER A 188 13.23 -13.11 -3.83
N ARG A 189 13.50 -12.48 -2.68
CA ARG A 189 14.20 -11.18 -2.64
C ARG A 189 15.59 -11.24 -3.29
N ALA A 190 16.26 -12.38 -3.14
CA ALA A 190 17.57 -12.62 -3.74
C ALA A 190 17.49 -12.75 -5.28
N ASP A 191 16.36 -13.21 -5.82
CA ASP A 191 16.10 -13.23 -7.26
C ASP A 191 15.74 -11.84 -7.76
N PHE A 192 14.90 -11.10 -7.01
CA PHE A 192 14.50 -9.73 -7.34
C PHE A 192 15.70 -8.76 -7.45
N LEU A 193 16.72 -8.93 -6.62
CA LEU A 193 17.97 -8.17 -6.70
C LEU A 193 18.87 -8.57 -7.89
N ARG A 194 18.60 -9.71 -8.52
CA ARG A 194 19.27 -10.21 -9.73
C ARG A 194 18.43 -9.99 -11.00
N ASP A 195 17.15 -9.66 -10.85
CA ASP A 195 16.16 -9.47 -11.92
C ASP A 195 16.70 -8.53 -13.02
N PRO A 196 16.89 -9.03 -14.26
CA PRO A 196 17.44 -8.22 -15.35
C PRO A 196 16.51 -7.07 -15.75
N GLU A 197 15.20 -7.20 -15.56
CA GLU A 197 14.24 -6.12 -15.83
C GLU A 197 14.38 -5.00 -14.80
N ALA A 198 14.51 -5.34 -13.52
CA ALA A 198 14.71 -4.36 -12.45
C ALA A 198 16.06 -3.64 -12.58
N ARG A 199 17.11 -4.36 -13.00
CA ARG A 199 18.44 -3.79 -13.29
C ARG A 199 18.41 -2.88 -14.53
N ALA A 200 17.73 -3.28 -15.61
CA ALA A 200 17.58 -2.46 -16.81
C ALA A 200 16.79 -1.15 -16.57
N LEU A 201 15.87 -1.14 -15.60
CA LEU A 201 15.15 0.06 -15.16
C LEU A 201 15.87 0.88 -14.07
N GLY A 202 17.10 0.50 -13.68
CA GLY A 202 17.87 1.18 -12.64
C GLY A 202 17.14 1.21 -11.29
N LEU A 203 16.55 0.08 -10.89
CA LEU A 203 15.88 -0.09 -9.60
C LEU A 203 16.84 -0.62 -8.53
N ALA A 204 17.81 -1.44 -8.93
CA ALA A 204 18.96 -1.84 -8.14
C ALA A 204 20.24 -1.30 -8.78
N VAL A 205 21.14 -0.74 -7.98
CA VAL A 205 22.39 -0.08 -8.41
C VAL A 205 23.60 -0.61 -7.63
N PRO A 206 24.80 -0.65 -8.23
CA PRO A 206 26.02 -1.04 -7.53
C PRO A 206 26.45 0.04 -6.54
N VAL A 207 26.87 -0.39 -5.35
CA VAL A 207 27.45 0.46 -4.29
C VAL A 207 28.64 -0.28 -3.68
N GLU A 208 29.82 0.34 -3.68
CA GLU A 208 31.01 -0.17 -3.01
C GLU A 208 30.95 0.19 -1.52
N ASP A 209 30.71 -0.80 -0.67
CA ASP A 209 30.51 -0.65 0.77
C ASP A 209 31.80 -0.91 1.56
N PRO A 210 32.17 -0.08 2.56
CA PRO A 210 33.44 -0.21 3.27
C PRO A 210 33.55 -1.46 4.15
N VAL A 211 32.46 -2.21 4.38
CA VAL A 211 32.44 -3.46 5.16
C VAL A 211 32.12 -4.67 4.29
N LEU A 212 31.19 -4.52 3.33
CA LEU A 212 30.69 -5.62 2.50
C LEU A 212 31.31 -5.69 1.10
N GLY A 213 32.12 -4.70 0.70
CA GLY A 213 32.71 -4.59 -0.63
C GLY A 213 31.66 -4.33 -1.71
N PRO A 214 31.72 -5.02 -2.87
CA PRO A 214 30.80 -4.75 -3.98
C PRO A 214 29.39 -5.25 -3.68
N THR A 215 28.46 -4.32 -3.44
CA THR A 215 27.04 -4.60 -3.17
C THR A 215 26.13 -4.11 -4.29
N TRP A 216 24.91 -4.66 -4.37
CA TRP A 216 23.78 -4.06 -5.10
C TRP A 216 22.71 -3.64 -4.11
N GLN A 217 22.24 -2.39 -4.21
CA GLN A 217 21.31 -1.75 -3.27
C GLN A 217 20.15 -1.07 -4.03
N PRO A 218 19.04 -0.68 -3.36
CA PRO A 218 17.96 0.06 -4.00
C PRO A 218 18.44 1.41 -4.54
N ALA A 219 17.98 1.75 -5.76
CA ALA A 219 18.04 3.11 -6.25
C ALA A 219 17.06 4.02 -5.50
N ALA A 220 17.09 5.33 -5.79
CA ALA A 220 16.10 6.26 -5.26
C ALA A 220 14.66 5.78 -5.55
N PRO A 221 13.72 5.88 -4.58
CA PRO A 221 12.36 5.34 -4.69
C PRO A 221 11.47 6.08 -5.68
N VAL A 222 11.90 7.27 -6.14
CA VAL A 222 11.13 8.18 -6.98
C VAL A 222 12.06 8.84 -7.99
N VAL A 223 11.56 9.06 -9.21
CA VAL A 223 12.26 9.81 -10.27
C VAL A 223 11.65 11.22 -10.37
N PHE A 224 12.52 12.24 -10.42
CA PHE A 224 12.17 13.65 -10.59
C PHE A 224 12.75 14.14 -11.92
N SER A 225 11.98 14.87 -12.73
CA SER A 225 12.46 15.29 -14.06
C SER A 225 13.47 16.44 -14.07
N ASP A 226 13.36 17.38 -13.12
CA ASP A 226 14.13 18.62 -13.13
C ASP A 226 15.08 18.70 -11.91
N THR A 227 14.79 17.98 -10.82
CA THR A 227 15.68 17.85 -9.64
C THR A 227 15.93 16.37 -9.29
N PRO A 228 16.67 15.61 -10.12
CA PRO A 228 16.93 14.19 -9.87
C PRO A 228 17.65 13.96 -8.53
N ALA A 229 17.33 12.83 -7.88
CA ALA A 229 18.04 12.41 -6.68
C ALA A 229 19.50 12.01 -7.03
N PRO A 230 20.49 12.31 -6.16
CA PRO A 230 21.84 11.81 -6.35
C PRO A 230 21.89 10.28 -6.23
N PRO A 231 22.89 9.61 -6.83
CA PRO A 231 23.12 8.19 -6.60
C PRO A 231 23.39 7.92 -5.11
N PRO A 232 23.04 6.73 -4.59
CA PRO A 232 23.35 6.37 -3.21
C PRO A 232 24.87 6.36 -2.98
N ARG A 233 25.26 6.79 -1.78
CA ARG A 233 26.61 6.59 -1.24
C ARG A 233 26.57 5.42 -0.25
N PRO A 234 27.68 4.70 -0.02
CA PRO A 234 27.73 3.64 0.99
C PRO A 234 27.45 4.17 2.40
N ALA A 235 27.15 3.25 3.32
CA ALA A 235 26.99 3.60 4.72
C ALA A 235 28.33 4.10 5.30
N PRO A 236 28.35 5.25 6.00
CA PRO A 236 29.58 5.75 6.62
C PRO A 236 29.97 4.89 7.82
N LEU A 237 31.26 4.61 7.97
CA LEU A 237 31.79 4.00 9.19
C LEU A 237 31.56 4.95 10.40
N PRO A 238 31.38 4.42 11.63
CA PRO A 238 31.22 5.24 12.83
C PRO A 238 32.32 6.29 12.96
N GLY A 239 31.94 7.57 12.88
CA GLY A 239 32.85 8.71 12.95
C GLY A 239 33.67 9.02 11.69
N GLY A 240 33.53 8.28 10.58
CA GLY A 240 34.37 8.44 9.39
C GLY A 240 34.39 9.86 8.79
N ASP A 241 33.25 10.55 8.78
CA ASP A 241 33.12 11.92 8.24
C ASP A 241 33.41 13.04 9.28
N THR A 242 33.78 12.72 10.52
CA THR A 242 33.75 13.66 11.67
C THR A 242 34.56 14.94 11.42
N ALA A 243 35.79 14.81 10.92
CA ALA A 243 36.67 15.96 10.69
C ALA A 243 36.12 16.90 9.59
N ALA A 244 35.57 16.33 8.51
CA ALA A 244 34.95 17.11 7.43
C ALA A 244 33.68 17.83 7.92
N VAL A 245 32.81 17.11 8.63
CA VAL A 245 31.58 17.66 9.22
C VAL A 245 31.87 18.82 10.18
N LEU A 246 32.87 18.68 11.06
CA LEU A 246 33.25 19.75 11.99
C LEU A 246 33.88 20.96 11.28
N ALA A 247 34.62 20.76 10.19
CA ALA A 247 35.16 21.85 9.38
C ALA A 247 34.07 22.60 8.61
N GLU A 248 33.05 21.90 8.10
CA GLU A 248 31.94 22.52 7.39
C GLU A 248 30.92 23.21 8.31
N ALA A 249 30.66 22.66 9.50
CA ALA A 249 29.56 23.08 10.40
C ALA A 249 29.44 24.60 10.67
N PRO A 250 30.53 25.39 10.80
CA PRO A 250 30.42 26.85 10.93
C PRO A 250 29.67 27.53 9.77
N SER A 251 29.79 27.00 8.54
CA SER A 251 29.15 27.53 7.34
C SER A 251 27.64 27.24 7.26
N TRP A 252 27.15 26.23 8.00
CA TRP A 252 25.76 25.77 7.93
C TRP A 252 24.74 26.78 8.52
N ARG A 253 25.20 27.89 9.12
CA ARG A 253 24.39 28.95 9.74
C ARG A 253 23.57 29.76 8.74
N ARG A 254 22.49 29.16 8.22
CA ARG A 254 21.49 29.86 7.39
C ARG A 254 20.77 30.93 8.20
N ARG A 255 20.72 32.16 7.66
CA ARG A 255 19.83 33.22 8.18
C ARG A 255 18.38 32.83 7.92
N PHE A 256 17.67 32.38 8.95
CA PHE A 256 16.23 32.14 8.88
C PHE A 256 15.48 33.47 8.79
N ARG A 257 14.53 33.57 7.85
CA ARG A 257 13.56 34.67 7.83
C ARG A 257 12.61 34.48 9.01
N ALA A 258 12.42 35.51 9.84
CA ALA A 258 11.44 35.45 10.92
C ALA A 258 10.04 35.19 10.37
N SER A 259 9.24 34.36 11.05
CA SER A 259 7.86 34.10 10.68
C SER A 259 7.03 35.38 10.80
N SER A 260 6.25 35.71 9.78
CA SER A 260 5.44 36.94 9.73
C SER A 260 4.17 36.89 10.57
N GLY A 261 3.86 35.77 11.23
CA GLY A 261 2.57 35.52 11.88
C GLY A 261 1.48 35.08 10.90
N ASP A 262 1.42 35.70 9.72
CA ASP A 262 0.48 35.41 8.63
C ASP A 262 0.83 34.15 7.81
N GLY A 263 1.39 33.11 8.44
CA GLY A 263 1.71 31.84 7.79
C GLY A 263 0.48 30.95 7.55
N PRO A 264 0.56 29.94 6.67
CA PRO A 264 -0.52 28.97 6.48
C PRO A 264 -0.79 28.16 7.75
N ARG A 265 -2.08 27.85 7.99
CA ARG A 265 -2.59 27.14 9.18
C ARG A 265 -2.52 25.62 9.05
N ALA A 266 -2.41 25.12 7.83
CA ALA A 266 -2.13 23.73 7.51
C ALA A 266 -1.03 23.67 6.44
N CYS A 267 -0.23 22.60 6.40
CA CYS A 267 1.03 22.59 5.65
C CYS A 267 0.87 22.88 4.15
N LEU A 268 -0.22 22.38 3.56
CA LEU A 268 -0.58 22.56 2.15
C LEU A 268 -1.77 23.51 1.96
N GLU A 269 -2.10 24.37 2.95
CA GLU A 269 -3.21 25.32 2.82
C GLU A 269 -3.04 26.18 1.56
N GLY A 270 -4.10 26.25 0.74
CA GLY A 270 -4.12 27.00 -0.52
C GLY A 270 -3.50 26.29 -1.73
N ILE A 271 -2.87 25.13 -1.55
CA ILE A 271 -2.41 24.27 -2.66
C ILE A 271 -3.61 23.55 -3.26
N ARG A 272 -3.72 23.53 -4.59
CA ARG A 272 -4.79 22.84 -5.32
C ARG A 272 -4.28 21.61 -6.06
N VAL A 273 -4.96 20.48 -5.84
CA VAL A 273 -4.63 19.19 -6.46
C VAL A 273 -5.78 18.73 -7.33
N LEU A 274 -5.49 18.34 -8.57
CA LEU A 274 -6.42 17.61 -9.43
C LEU A 274 -6.05 16.12 -9.37
N ASP A 275 -6.99 15.29 -8.95
CA ASP A 275 -6.82 13.86 -8.74
C ASP A 275 -7.54 13.10 -9.87
N LEU A 276 -6.79 12.62 -10.86
CA LEU A 276 -7.27 11.81 -11.99
C LEU A 276 -7.34 10.31 -11.67
N THR A 277 -7.04 9.91 -10.43
CA THR A 277 -6.65 8.53 -10.11
C THR A 277 -7.83 7.61 -9.78
N SER A 278 -7.60 6.29 -9.77
CA SER A 278 -8.56 5.26 -9.33
C SER A 278 -7.88 4.12 -8.55
N PHE A 279 -8.66 3.26 -7.88
CA PHE A 279 -8.19 2.17 -7.01
C PHE A 279 -7.48 2.65 -5.72
N ILE A 280 -6.26 2.18 -5.42
CA ILE A 280 -5.59 2.35 -4.11
C ILE A 280 -4.45 3.36 -4.16
N ALA A 281 -3.31 3.00 -4.77
CA ALA A 281 -2.06 3.78 -4.73
C ALA A 281 -2.24 5.23 -5.19
N GLY A 282 -2.95 5.38 -6.32
CA GLY A 282 -3.32 6.67 -6.87
C GLY A 282 -4.12 7.49 -5.86
N PRO A 283 -5.35 7.08 -5.48
CA PRO A 283 -6.19 7.86 -4.57
C PRO A 283 -5.57 8.11 -3.19
N PHE A 284 -4.72 7.22 -2.68
CA PHE A 284 -4.03 7.38 -1.40
C PHE A 284 -3.03 8.56 -1.40
N CYS A 285 -2.39 8.86 -2.53
CA CYS A 285 -1.51 10.04 -2.63
C CYS A 285 -2.26 11.37 -2.40
N PRO A 286 -3.32 11.73 -3.18
CA PRO A 286 -4.11 12.92 -2.90
C PRO A 286 -4.90 12.88 -1.59
N LEU A 287 -5.16 11.71 -1.00
CA LEU A 287 -5.70 11.66 0.37
C LEU A 287 -4.72 12.31 1.36
N LEU A 288 -3.47 11.87 1.37
CA LEU A 288 -2.45 12.40 2.28
C LEU A 288 -2.19 13.91 2.03
N LEU A 289 -2.29 14.37 0.78
CA LEU A 289 -2.22 15.80 0.46
C LEU A 289 -3.44 16.58 1.00
N ALA A 290 -4.65 16.01 0.95
CA ALA A 290 -5.84 16.62 1.56
C ALA A 290 -5.74 16.70 3.09
N GLU A 291 -5.21 15.66 3.74
CA GLU A 291 -5.02 15.61 5.19
C GLU A 291 -3.96 16.61 5.68
N LEU A 292 -2.98 16.93 4.84
CA LEU A 292 -2.03 18.04 5.05
C LEU A 292 -2.60 19.43 4.71
N GLY A 293 -3.87 19.52 4.28
CA GLY A 293 -4.61 20.76 4.08
C GLY A 293 -4.75 21.25 2.63
N ALA A 294 -4.43 20.43 1.62
CA ALA A 294 -4.62 20.80 0.22
C ALA A 294 -6.10 20.74 -0.21
N ASP A 295 -6.49 21.60 -1.16
CA ASP A 295 -7.80 21.58 -1.80
C ASP A 295 -7.80 20.60 -2.97
N VAL A 296 -8.20 19.35 -2.70
CA VAL A 296 -8.16 18.24 -3.64
C VAL A 296 -9.49 18.08 -4.37
N VAL A 297 -9.45 18.05 -5.70
CA VAL A 297 -10.60 17.79 -6.57
C VAL A 297 -10.34 16.53 -7.38
N LYS A 298 -11.08 15.46 -7.08
CA LYS A 298 -11.12 14.24 -7.89
C LYS A 298 -11.88 14.50 -9.19
N ILE A 299 -11.24 14.16 -10.30
CA ILE A 299 -11.77 14.24 -11.66
C ILE A 299 -12.16 12.82 -12.07
N GLU A 300 -13.45 12.57 -12.21
CA GLU A 300 -13.98 11.23 -12.47
C GLU A 300 -14.64 11.17 -13.85
N ALA A 301 -14.70 9.97 -14.45
CA ALA A 301 -15.56 9.74 -15.60
C ALA A 301 -17.05 9.91 -15.21
N PRO A 302 -17.99 10.07 -16.16
CA PRO A 302 -19.42 10.14 -15.86
C PRO A 302 -19.99 8.94 -15.07
N GLY A 303 -19.36 7.77 -15.15
CA GLY A 303 -19.69 6.59 -14.34
C GLY A 303 -19.04 6.56 -12.95
N GLY A 304 -18.22 7.55 -12.61
CA GLY A 304 -17.38 7.59 -11.41
C GLY A 304 -16.06 6.82 -11.52
N ASP A 305 -15.27 6.86 -10.47
CA ASP A 305 -14.15 5.94 -10.21
C ASP A 305 -14.67 4.48 -10.19
N PRO A 306 -14.09 3.56 -10.98
CA PRO A 306 -14.51 2.15 -11.02
C PRO A 306 -14.56 1.47 -9.64
N PHE A 307 -13.74 1.92 -8.68
CA PHE A 307 -13.70 1.33 -7.33
C PHE A 307 -14.92 1.68 -6.46
N ARG A 308 -15.83 2.54 -6.91
CA ARG A 308 -17.06 2.91 -6.17
C ARG A 308 -17.98 1.75 -5.80
N PHE A 309 -17.90 0.61 -6.51
CA PHE A 309 -18.62 -0.60 -6.12
C PHE A 309 -18.18 -1.14 -4.74
N GLN A 310 -16.89 -0.98 -4.40
CA GLN A 310 -16.31 -1.29 -3.10
C GLN A 310 -16.37 -0.04 -2.19
N LEU A 311 -17.61 0.32 -1.84
CA LEU A 311 -17.97 1.58 -1.17
C LEU A 311 -17.09 1.93 0.04
N PHE A 312 -16.73 0.94 0.87
CA PHE A 312 -15.92 1.16 2.07
C PHE A 312 -14.50 1.64 1.75
N GLY A 313 -13.82 1.01 0.77
CA GLY A 313 -12.50 1.44 0.31
C GLY A 313 -12.56 2.78 -0.41
N PHE A 314 -13.58 2.99 -1.26
CA PHE A 314 -13.78 4.28 -1.91
C PHE A 314 -13.92 5.43 -0.90
N ILE A 315 -14.71 5.25 0.16
CA ILE A 315 -14.89 6.25 1.24
C ILE A 315 -13.56 6.50 1.96
N GLY A 316 -12.78 5.45 2.25
CA GLY A 316 -11.48 5.56 2.90
C GLY A 316 -10.49 6.40 2.11
N TRP A 317 -10.20 6.03 0.85
CA TRP A 317 -9.17 6.70 0.03
C TRP A 317 -9.60 8.03 -0.59
N ASN A 318 -10.86 8.45 -0.41
CA ASN A 318 -11.38 9.70 -0.97
C ASN A 318 -12.05 10.62 0.06
N ARG A 319 -11.86 10.37 1.37
CA ARG A 319 -12.24 11.34 2.42
C ARG A 319 -11.51 12.68 2.23
N GLY A 320 -12.16 13.78 2.63
CA GLY A 320 -11.64 15.14 2.47
C GLY A 320 -11.70 15.73 1.05
N LYS A 321 -11.72 14.90 0.00
CA LYS A 321 -11.73 15.34 -1.40
C LYS A 321 -13.07 15.95 -1.83
N ARG A 322 -13.03 16.87 -2.79
CA ARG A 322 -14.17 17.25 -3.64
C ARG A 322 -14.17 16.37 -4.90
N SER A 323 -15.30 16.27 -5.60
CA SER A 323 -15.42 15.50 -6.84
C SER A 323 -16.14 16.31 -7.93
N VAL A 324 -15.74 16.10 -9.19
CA VAL A 324 -16.46 16.52 -10.39
C VAL A 324 -16.33 15.44 -11.46
N ALA A 325 -17.43 15.13 -12.14
CA ALA A 325 -17.43 14.20 -13.26
C ALA A 325 -17.20 14.96 -14.59
N LEU A 326 -16.17 14.57 -15.35
CA LEU A 326 -15.81 15.13 -16.65
C LEU A 326 -15.56 13.99 -17.65
N ASP A 327 -16.23 14.02 -18.80
CA ASP A 327 -15.88 13.13 -19.92
C ASP A 327 -14.69 13.69 -20.70
N LEU A 328 -13.48 13.32 -20.28
CA LEU A 328 -12.22 13.75 -20.89
C LEU A 328 -12.03 13.27 -22.34
N LYS A 329 -12.88 12.35 -22.85
CA LYS A 329 -12.90 11.96 -24.26
C LYS A 329 -13.61 12.99 -25.15
N ARG A 330 -14.40 13.90 -24.57
CA ARG A 330 -15.11 14.97 -25.27
C ARG A 330 -14.37 16.28 -25.09
N ALA A 331 -14.22 17.06 -26.15
CA ALA A 331 -13.52 18.35 -26.13
C ALA A 331 -13.95 19.22 -24.95
N ALA A 332 -15.25 19.50 -24.79
CA ALA A 332 -15.76 20.32 -23.68
C ALA A 332 -15.40 19.79 -22.26
N GLY A 333 -15.31 18.47 -22.05
CA GLY A 333 -14.89 17.90 -20.76
C GLY A 333 -13.39 18.05 -20.51
N ARG A 334 -12.59 17.85 -21.56
CA ARG A 334 -11.14 18.10 -21.56
C ARG A 334 -10.82 19.59 -21.38
N ASP A 335 -11.53 20.48 -22.06
CA ASP A 335 -11.27 21.91 -22.03
C ASP A 335 -11.55 22.49 -20.63
N VAL A 336 -12.62 22.04 -19.95
CA VAL A 336 -12.88 22.32 -18.53
C VAL A 336 -11.75 21.79 -17.62
N PHE A 337 -11.22 20.59 -17.89
CA PHE A 337 -10.06 20.08 -17.15
C PHE A 337 -8.81 20.96 -17.36
N LEU A 338 -8.54 21.41 -18.59
CA LEU A 338 -7.41 22.30 -18.90
C LEU A 338 -7.57 23.69 -18.25
N ASP A 339 -8.80 24.19 -18.12
CA ASP A 339 -9.10 25.42 -17.37
C ASP A 339 -8.81 25.24 -15.86
N LEU A 340 -9.08 24.06 -15.29
CA LEU A 340 -8.67 23.72 -13.93
C LEU A 340 -7.13 23.62 -13.80
N VAL A 341 -6.43 23.01 -14.78
CA VAL A 341 -4.96 22.86 -14.76
C VAL A 341 -4.24 24.21 -14.74
N ARG A 342 -4.74 25.23 -15.46
CA ARG A 342 -4.19 26.61 -15.42
C ARG A 342 -4.23 27.23 -14.00
N ALA A 343 -5.11 26.74 -13.14
CA ALA A 343 -5.32 27.24 -11.78
C ALA A 343 -4.86 26.27 -10.67
N ALA A 344 -4.26 25.12 -11.02
CA ALA A 344 -3.82 24.08 -10.09
C ALA A 344 -2.32 24.19 -9.75
N ASP A 345 -1.93 23.64 -8.60
CA ASP A 345 -0.53 23.45 -8.21
C ASP A 345 -0.02 22.06 -8.60
N VAL A 346 -0.90 21.06 -8.50
CA VAL A 346 -0.59 19.64 -8.70
C VAL A 346 -1.66 18.97 -9.58
N VAL A 347 -1.24 18.08 -10.47
CA VAL A 347 -2.07 17.02 -11.05
C VAL A 347 -1.46 15.68 -10.65
N VAL A 348 -2.28 14.75 -10.17
CA VAL A 348 -1.87 13.36 -9.85
C VAL A 348 -2.65 12.40 -10.72
N ASP A 349 -1.95 11.45 -11.35
CA ASP A 349 -2.51 10.43 -12.24
C ASP A 349 -1.98 9.02 -11.90
N ASN A 350 -2.72 7.99 -12.30
CA ASN A 350 -2.24 6.60 -12.26
C ASN A 350 -2.64 5.79 -13.51
N PHE A 351 -2.66 6.46 -14.66
CA PHE A 351 -2.93 5.80 -15.93
C PHE A 351 -1.70 5.03 -16.43
N ARG A 352 -1.91 4.11 -17.39
CA ARG A 352 -0.78 3.59 -18.18
C ARG A 352 -0.23 4.70 -19.10
N PRO A 353 1.09 4.75 -19.37
CA PRO A 353 1.68 5.65 -20.36
C PRO A 353 0.94 5.63 -21.71
N GLY A 354 0.81 6.79 -22.35
CA GLY A 354 0.05 6.93 -23.60
C GLY A 354 -1.47 7.05 -23.43
N VAL A 355 -2.02 6.94 -22.21
CA VAL A 355 -3.45 7.26 -21.96
C VAL A 355 -3.68 8.77 -21.99
N MET A 356 -2.86 9.55 -21.28
CA MET A 356 -3.02 11.01 -21.20
C MET A 356 -2.80 11.67 -22.57
N GLU A 357 -1.87 11.14 -23.37
CA GLU A 357 -1.57 11.59 -24.72
C GLU A 357 -2.76 11.36 -25.67
N ARG A 358 -3.42 10.19 -25.60
CA ARG A 358 -4.65 9.90 -26.36
C ARG A 358 -5.86 10.70 -25.89
N LEU A 359 -5.88 11.16 -24.65
CA LEU A 359 -6.86 12.10 -24.11
C LEU A 359 -6.49 13.57 -24.42
N ASP A 360 -5.37 13.83 -25.10
CA ASP A 360 -4.86 15.19 -25.38
C ASP A 360 -4.65 16.02 -24.09
N ILE A 361 -4.24 15.35 -23.02
CA ILE A 361 -3.84 15.94 -21.72
C ILE A 361 -2.45 15.48 -21.28
N GLY A 362 -1.64 14.98 -22.22
CA GLY A 362 -0.29 14.45 -21.97
C GLY A 362 0.67 15.45 -21.33
N ARG A 363 1.70 14.92 -20.64
CA ARG A 363 2.65 15.66 -19.78
C ARG A 363 3.10 16.99 -20.37
N ASP A 364 3.57 16.98 -21.62
CA ASP A 364 4.12 18.17 -22.27
C ASP A 364 3.08 19.24 -22.57
N ARG A 365 1.81 18.88 -22.78
CA ARG A 365 0.72 19.86 -22.91
C ARG A 365 0.48 20.54 -21.58
N LEU A 366 0.43 19.77 -20.48
CA LEU A 366 0.21 20.33 -19.14
C LEU A 366 1.37 21.24 -18.72
N ALA A 367 2.61 20.83 -18.99
CA ALA A 367 3.81 21.63 -18.69
C ALA A 367 3.89 22.94 -19.50
N ARG A 368 3.45 22.95 -20.77
CA ARG A 368 3.32 24.19 -21.56
C ARG A 368 2.17 25.08 -21.05
N LEU A 369 1.06 24.48 -20.63
CA LEU A 369 -0.14 25.17 -20.16
C LEU A 369 0.05 25.82 -18.78
N ASN A 370 0.78 25.16 -17.89
CA ASN A 370 1.13 25.64 -16.56
C ASN A 370 2.58 25.22 -16.22
N PRO A 371 3.58 26.08 -16.52
CA PRO A 371 4.99 25.83 -16.20
C PRO A 371 5.32 25.75 -14.70
N ARG A 372 4.33 25.93 -13.81
CA ARG A 372 4.43 25.77 -12.34
C ARG A 372 3.72 24.52 -11.81
N LEU A 373 3.17 23.68 -12.69
CA LEU A 373 2.50 22.45 -12.32
C LEU A 373 3.49 21.38 -11.85
N VAL A 374 3.25 20.81 -10.67
CA VAL A 374 3.82 19.50 -10.32
C VAL A 374 2.92 18.42 -10.90
N HIS A 375 3.48 17.54 -11.73
CA HIS A 375 2.76 16.38 -12.27
C HIS A 375 3.28 15.12 -11.58
N THR A 376 2.41 14.32 -10.96
CA THR A 376 2.80 13.11 -10.24
C THR A 376 2.09 11.89 -10.83
N SER A 377 2.85 11.01 -11.47
CA SER A 377 2.34 9.76 -12.05
C SER A 377 2.69 8.59 -11.13
N ILE A 378 1.71 7.75 -10.82
CA ILE A 378 1.87 6.55 -9.98
C ILE A 378 1.54 5.33 -10.83
N THR A 379 2.55 4.60 -11.30
CA THR A 379 2.41 3.56 -12.33
C THR A 379 2.76 2.16 -11.82
N GLY A 380 2.50 1.11 -12.61
CA GLY A 380 2.95 -0.24 -12.27
C GLY A 380 4.47 -0.38 -12.31
N TYR A 381 5.05 -0.15 -13.49
CA TYR A 381 6.47 -0.41 -13.77
C TYR A 381 7.36 0.84 -13.83
N GLY A 382 6.77 2.02 -14.02
CA GLY A 382 7.46 3.28 -14.34
C GLY A 382 6.87 3.91 -15.60
N SER A 383 7.09 5.21 -15.79
CA SER A 383 6.61 5.94 -16.97
C SER A 383 7.49 5.74 -18.21
N SER A 384 8.56 4.93 -18.14
CA SER A 384 9.52 4.71 -19.23
C SER A 384 10.18 3.32 -19.19
N GLY A 385 10.86 2.96 -20.28
CA GLY A 385 11.48 1.64 -20.47
C GLY A 385 10.52 0.57 -21.02
N PRO A 386 11.02 -0.64 -21.32
CA PRO A 386 10.28 -1.67 -22.07
C PRO A 386 9.04 -2.21 -21.34
N LEU A 387 8.98 -2.09 -20.02
CA LEU A 387 7.86 -2.57 -19.20
C LEU A 387 6.75 -1.54 -18.99
N ALA A 388 6.95 -0.28 -19.37
CA ALA A 388 6.08 0.84 -19.00
C ALA A 388 4.62 0.66 -19.44
N ALA A 389 4.39 -0.05 -20.56
CA ALA A 389 3.05 -0.34 -21.09
C ALA A 389 2.34 -1.51 -20.39
N LEU A 390 3.05 -2.36 -19.64
CA LEU A 390 2.48 -3.56 -19.02
C LEU A 390 1.46 -3.22 -17.91
N PRO A 391 0.45 -4.08 -17.67
CA PRO A 391 -0.42 -3.93 -16.52
C PRO A 391 0.35 -4.16 -15.20
N GLY A 392 0.10 -3.31 -14.21
CA GLY A 392 0.60 -3.48 -12.85
C GLY A 392 -0.51 -3.37 -11.82
N PHE A 393 -0.46 -4.25 -10.82
CA PHE A 393 -1.29 -4.27 -9.60
C PHE A 393 -0.40 -4.76 -8.45
N ASP A 394 -0.62 -4.28 -7.22
CA ASP A 394 0.23 -4.58 -6.06
C ASP A 394 0.66 -6.07 -5.92
N PRO A 395 -0.23 -7.09 -6.04
CA PRO A 395 0.16 -8.49 -5.91
C PRO A 395 1.19 -9.00 -6.92
N ILE A 396 1.26 -8.42 -8.14
CA ILE A 396 2.33 -8.71 -9.10
C ILE A 396 3.69 -8.32 -8.50
N PHE A 397 3.72 -7.22 -7.76
CA PHE A 397 4.92 -6.72 -7.11
C PHE A 397 5.18 -7.42 -5.78
N GLN A 398 4.16 -7.89 -5.05
CA GLN A 398 4.36 -8.83 -3.94
C GLN A 398 4.96 -10.17 -4.39
N ALA A 399 4.50 -10.71 -5.52
CA ALA A 399 5.00 -11.96 -6.10
C ALA A 399 6.47 -11.83 -6.52
N ARG A 400 6.77 -10.80 -7.34
CA ARG A 400 8.11 -10.57 -7.88
C ARG A 400 9.15 -10.18 -6.85
N SER A 401 8.76 -9.47 -5.79
CA SER A 401 9.72 -8.89 -4.82
C SER A 401 10.02 -9.77 -3.60
N GLY A 402 9.63 -11.04 -3.62
CA GLY A 402 9.88 -11.95 -2.50
C GLY A 402 9.03 -11.74 -1.26
N LEU A 403 8.07 -10.81 -1.25
CA LEU A 403 7.12 -10.66 -0.14
C LEU A 403 6.34 -11.96 0.08
N THR A 404 5.76 -12.53 -0.98
CA THR A 404 4.91 -13.73 -0.84
C THR A 404 5.69 -14.99 -0.47
N VAL A 405 6.91 -15.14 -0.99
CA VAL A 405 7.83 -16.23 -0.60
C VAL A 405 8.29 -16.06 0.84
N ALA A 406 8.69 -14.86 1.25
CA ALA A 406 9.12 -14.61 2.62
C ALA A 406 8.01 -14.89 3.64
N GLN A 407 6.75 -14.58 3.33
CA GLN A 407 5.63 -14.86 4.22
C GLN A 407 5.19 -16.34 4.22
N GLY A 408 5.30 -17.03 3.07
CA GLY A 408 5.02 -18.47 2.94
C GLY A 408 6.15 -19.39 3.42
N GLY A 409 7.38 -18.89 3.56
CA GLY A 409 8.53 -19.67 4.05
C GLY A 409 8.98 -20.72 3.04
N ASP A 410 8.78 -21.99 3.39
CA ASP A 410 9.03 -23.16 2.54
C ASP A 410 7.70 -23.87 2.11
N ASP A 411 6.55 -23.35 2.54
CA ASP A 411 5.21 -23.71 2.06
C ASP A 411 4.85 -22.96 0.76
N ALA A 412 3.59 -23.11 0.30
CA ALA A 412 3.04 -22.28 -0.76
C ALA A 412 3.12 -20.76 -0.42
N PRO A 413 3.44 -19.89 -1.40
CA PRO A 413 3.59 -18.46 -1.19
C PRO A 413 2.28 -17.81 -0.69
N VAL A 414 2.41 -16.92 0.30
CA VAL A 414 1.28 -16.25 0.96
C VAL A 414 1.15 -14.82 0.46
N LEU A 415 0.01 -14.49 -0.14
CA LEU A 415 -0.29 -13.11 -0.55
C LEU A 415 -0.66 -12.27 0.68
N HIS A 416 -0.05 -11.09 0.83
CA HIS A 416 -0.46 -10.15 1.88
C HIS A 416 -1.78 -9.51 1.50
N MET A 417 -2.73 -9.49 2.44
CA MET A 417 -4.02 -8.81 2.24
C MET A 417 -3.84 -7.28 2.16
N ILE A 418 -2.87 -6.74 2.93
CA ILE A 418 -2.43 -5.35 2.79
C ILE A 418 -1.77 -5.16 1.41
N ALA A 419 -2.31 -4.23 0.62
CA ALA A 419 -1.76 -3.81 -0.67
C ALA A 419 -0.50 -2.95 -0.47
N TYR A 420 0.56 -3.58 0.02
CA TYR A 420 1.69 -2.89 0.66
C TYR A 420 2.48 -1.96 -0.28
N ASN A 421 2.65 -2.36 -1.55
CA ASN A 421 3.29 -1.53 -2.57
C ASN A 421 2.36 -0.39 -2.99
N ASP A 422 1.05 -0.61 -3.06
CA ASP A 422 0.08 0.45 -3.39
C ASP A 422 0.09 1.56 -2.34
N TYR A 423 -0.05 1.21 -1.05
CA TYR A 423 0.02 2.19 0.04
C TYR A 423 1.38 2.90 0.07
N SER A 424 2.48 2.15 -0.03
CA SER A 424 3.83 2.71 0.00
C SER A 424 4.10 3.65 -1.18
N ALA A 425 3.62 3.32 -2.38
CA ALA A 425 3.76 4.17 -3.57
C ALA A 425 2.89 5.43 -3.48
N GLY A 426 1.68 5.34 -2.91
CA GLY A 426 0.84 6.51 -2.63
C GLY A 426 1.49 7.45 -1.60
N ALA A 427 2.09 6.91 -0.54
CA ALA A 427 2.81 7.70 0.46
C ALA A 427 4.10 8.33 -0.10
N LEU A 428 4.88 7.59 -0.89
CA LEU A 428 6.06 8.10 -1.62
C LEU A 428 5.67 9.16 -2.65
N GLY A 429 4.54 8.98 -3.35
CA GLY A 429 3.98 9.97 -4.29
C GLY A 429 3.57 11.27 -3.60
N ALA A 430 2.95 11.19 -2.42
CA ALA A 430 2.64 12.37 -1.61
C ALA A 430 3.93 13.09 -1.14
N LEU A 431 4.90 12.33 -0.60
CA LEU A 431 6.22 12.84 -0.19
C LEU A 431 6.93 13.56 -1.34
N ALA A 432 6.99 12.92 -2.50
CA ALA A 432 7.65 13.47 -3.68
C ALA A 432 6.91 14.66 -4.30
N THR A 433 5.57 14.66 -4.27
CA THR A 433 4.78 15.84 -4.65
C THR A 433 5.15 17.05 -3.79
N VAL A 434 5.26 16.87 -2.47
CA VAL A 434 5.68 17.94 -1.55
C VAL A 434 7.14 18.35 -1.79
N ALA A 435 8.05 17.40 -2.05
CA ALA A 435 9.44 17.70 -2.42
C ALA A 435 9.54 18.50 -3.73
N ALA A 436 8.73 18.16 -4.74
CA ALA A 436 8.65 18.89 -6.00
C ALA A 436 8.05 20.30 -5.83
N LEU A 437 7.06 20.47 -4.94
CA LEU A 437 6.57 21.80 -4.54
C LEU A 437 7.66 22.62 -3.81
N VAL A 438 8.47 21.99 -2.95
CA VAL A 438 9.64 22.66 -2.32
C VAL A 438 10.70 23.05 -3.34
N ALA A 439 10.93 22.25 -4.38
CA ALA A 439 11.81 22.61 -5.49
C ALA A 439 11.23 23.80 -6.29
N ARG A 440 9.93 23.78 -6.59
CA ARG A 440 9.22 24.82 -7.36
C ARG A 440 9.34 26.23 -6.78
N GLU A 441 9.31 26.38 -5.45
CA GLU A 441 9.48 27.70 -4.82
C GLU A 441 10.94 28.19 -4.83
N ARG A 442 11.91 27.35 -5.21
CA ARG A 442 13.31 27.74 -5.45
C ARG A 442 13.61 27.99 -6.94
N THR A 443 13.08 27.14 -7.83
CA THR A 443 13.35 27.19 -9.28
C THR A 443 12.38 28.10 -10.05
N GLY A 444 11.25 28.45 -9.44
CA GLY A 444 10.13 29.10 -10.11
C GLY A 444 9.29 28.17 -10.99
N ARG A 445 9.70 26.91 -11.21
CA ARG A 445 9.16 25.95 -12.19
C ARG A 445 8.64 24.67 -11.54
N GLY A 446 7.56 24.13 -12.10
CA GLY A 446 7.07 22.78 -11.78
C GLY A 446 7.93 21.70 -12.45
N GLN A 447 7.64 20.43 -12.16
CA GLN A 447 8.33 19.27 -12.73
C GLN A 447 7.45 18.01 -12.70
N HIS A 448 7.87 16.96 -13.42
CA HIS A 448 7.26 15.63 -13.33
C HIS A 448 7.92 14.77 -12.25
N VAL A 449 7.09 13.97 -11.60
CA VAL A 449 7.43 12.99 -10.57
C VAL A 449 6.88 11.64 -11.04
N ASP A 450 7.75 10.64 -11.21
CA ASP A 450 7.37 9.27 -11.55
C ASP A 450 7.64 8.33 -10.37
N VAL A 451 6.58 7.70 -9.89
CA VAL A 451 6.61 6.66 -8.85
C VAL A 451 6.06 5.39 -9.46
N SER A 452 6.65 4.23 -9.14
CA SER A 452 6.09 2.96 -9.57
C SER A 452 6.03 1.94 -8.45
N LEU A 453 5.05 1.04 -8.52
CA LEU A 453 4.91 -0.09 -7.59
C LEU A 453 6.18 -0.98 -7.65
N PHE A 454 6.73 -1.18 -8.84
CA PHE A 454 7.96 -1.96 -9.05
C PHE A 454 9.19 -1.34 -8.37
N ARG A 455 9.36 -0.01 -8.47
CA ARG A 455 10.43 0.74 -7.77
C ARG A 455 10.20 0.77 -6.25
N THR A 456 8.93 0.92 -5.84
CA THR A 456 8.51 0.93 -4.43
C THR A 456 8.82 -0.40 -3.74
N ALA A 457 8.64 -1.54 -4.42
CA ALA A 457 8.85 -2.87 -3.85
C ALA A 457 10.28 -3.14 -3.35
N PHE A 458 11.29 -2.41 -3.86
CA PHE A 458 12.65 -2.39 -3.30
C PHE A 458 12.73 -1.52 -2.04
N ALA A 459 12.26 -0.27 -2.12
CA ALA A 459 12.40 0.71 -1.05
C ALA A 459 11.58 0.35 0.21
N ALA A 460 10.41 -0.26 0.02
CA ALA A 460 9.55 -0.77 1.09
C ALA A 460 10.10 -2.06 1.76
N GLN A 461 11.28 -2.53 1.35
CA GLN A 461 11.99 -3.69 1.91
C GLN A 461 13.50 -3.40 2.04
N ALA A 462 13.91 -2.13 2.16
CA ALA A 462 15.27 -1.69 1.89
C ALA A 462 16.38 -2.47 2.64
N ALA A 463 16.14 -2.90 3.89
CA ALA A 463 17.11 -3.66 4.69
C ALA A 463 17.32 -5.09 4.16
N GLN A 464 16.30 -5.69 3.54
CA GLN A 464 16.36 -6.99 2.87
C GLN A 464 16.74 -6.87 1.38
N MET A 465 17.01 -5.65 0.88
CA MET A 465 17.29 -5.36 -0.53
C MET A 465 18.76 -5.01 -0.81
N ILE A 466 19.69 -5.52 0.01
CA ILE A 466 21.14 -5.42 -0.18
C ILE A 466 21.69 -6.79 -0.60
N LEU A 467 22.23 -6.91 -1.81
CA LEU A 467 22.87 -8.14 -2.32
C LEU A 467 24.39 -8.01 -2.26
N PHE A 468 25.05 -8.92 -1.54
CA PHE A 468 26.49 -8.96 -1.34
C PHE A 468 26.99 -10.41 -1.18
N PRO A 469 28.31 -10.69 -1.34
CA PRO A 469 28.85 -12.02 -1.12
C PRO A 469 28.65 -12.49 0.33
N GLY A 470 28.15 -13.72 0.52
CA GLY A 470 27.91 -14.26 1.87
C GLY A 470 26.69 -13.68 2.60
N ARG A 471 25.78 -12.96 1.92
CA ARG A 471 24.50 -12.50 2.47
C ARG A 471 23.75 -13.65 3.19
N PRO A 472 23.27 -13.44 4.43
CA PRO A 472 22.48 -14.44 5.16
C PRO A 472 21.11 -14.71 4.49
N PRO A 473 20.45 -15.84 4.80
CA PRO A 473 19.09 -16.08 4.34
C PRO A 473 18.13 -15.01 4.86
N ASP A 474 17.12 -14.67 4.05
CA ASP A 474 16.03 -13.80 4.47
C ASP A 474 15.21 -14.40 5.63
N PRO A 475 14.63 -13.57 6.51
CA PRO A 475 13.56 -14.00 7.41
C PRO A 475 12.42 -14.67 6.63
N ARG A 476 11.92 -15.78 7.17
CA ARG A 476 10.87 -16.63 6.59
C ARG A 476 9.72 -16.84 7.57
N GLY A 477 8.52 -16.98 7.00
CA GLY A 477 7.32 -17.42 7.66
C GLY A 477 7.05 -18.91 7.39
N GLY A 478 5.81 -19.22 7.03
CA GLY A 478 5.29 -20.57 6.90
C GLY A 478 3.77 -20.57 6.74
N ARG A 479 3.18 -21.73 6.52
CA ARG A 479 1.73 -21.92 6.63
C ARG A 479 1.22 -21.48 8.00
N ASP A 480 0.25 -20.57 8.02
CA ASP A 480 -0.41 -20.06 9.25
C ASP A 480 0.58 -19.57 10.33
N TYR A 481 1.71 -19.01 9.90
CA TYR A 481 2.86 -18.67 10.74
C TYR A 481 2.51 -17.80 11.96
N LEU A 482 2.66 -18.36 13.16
CA LEU A 482 2.33 -17.70 14.43
C LEU A 482 3.48 -16.84 15.00
N GLY A 483 4.72 -17.04 14.58
CA GLY A 483 5.87 -16.21 14.96
C GLY A 483 7.19 -16.98 15.11
N PRO A 484 8.34 -16.27 15.19
CA PRO A 484 9.68 -16.85 15.08
C PRO A 484 10.21 -17.64 16.28
N ALA A 485 9.70 -17.44 17.51
CA ALA A 485 10.24 -18.09 18.71
C ALA A 485 9.15 -18.25 19.79
N ALA A 486 9.36 -19.09 20.80
CA ALA A 486 8.42 -19.29 21.90
C ALA A 486 8.07 -17.97 22.63
N GLY A 487 9.07 -17.11 22.85
CA GLY A 487 8.89 -15.77 23.42
C GLY A 487 8.35 -14.71 22.45
N ARG A 488 8.24 -15.00 21.15
CA ARG A 488 7.84 -14.06 20.09
C ARG A 488 6.84 -14.73 19.15
N ARG A 489 5.60 -14.91 19.61
CA ARG A 489 4.55 -15.71 18.95
C ARG A 489 3.14 -15.24 19.31
N LEU A 490 2.20 -15.51 18.39
CA LEU A 490 0.76 -15.41 18.55
C LEU A 490 0.22 -16.63 19.30
N TYR A 491 -0.54 -16.39 20.36
CA TYR A 491 -1.15 -17.42 21.19
C TYR A 491 -2.67 -17.20 21.31
N ALA A 492 -3.40 -18.31 21.36
CA ALA A 492 -4.84 -18.32 21.58
C ALA A 492 -5.19 -18.21 23.08
N CYS A 493 -6.33 -17.58 23.36
CA CYS A 493 -6.97 -17.44 24.66
C CYS A 493 -8.44 -17.91 24.56
N LEU A 494 -9.14 -18.02 25.68
CA LEU A 494 -10.54 -18.48 25.71
C LEU A 494 -11.50 -17.67 24.81
N ASP A 495 -11.23 -16.38 24.62
CA ASP A 495 -12.09 -15.39 23.96
C ASP A 495 -11.39 -14.65 22.80
N GLY A 496 -10.21 -15.09 22.35
CA GLY A 496 -9.48 -14.43 21.28
C GLY A 496 -8.02 -14.84 21.14
N TRP A 497 -7.19 -13.92 20.67
CA TRP A 497 -5.75 -14.12 20.49
C TRP A 497 -4.95 -12.93 21.06
N LEU A 498 -3.71 -13.19 21.46
CA LEU A 498 -2.72 -12.17 21.80
C LEU A 498 -1.37 -12.46 21.13
N CYS A 499 -0.57 -11.42 20.95
CA CYS A 499 0.82 -11.51 20.49
C CYS A 499 1.74 -11.25 21.69
N ILE A 500 2.76 -12.09 21.87
CA ILE A 500 3.86 -11.86 22.82
C ILE A 500 5.11 -11.47 22.03
N ALA A 501 5.93 -10.57 22.58
CA ALA A 501 7.18 -10.12 21.99
C ALA A 501 8.25 -9.87 23.07
N ALA A 502 8.70 -10.92 23.76
CA ALA A 502 9.90 -10.86 24.59
C ALA A 502 11.12 -10.49 23.72
N GLY A 503 11.87 -9.46 24.13
CA GLY A 503 13.08 -8.98 23.44
C GLY A 503 14.37 -9.23 24.22
N SER A 504 14.27 -9.69 25.47
CA SER A 504 15.38 -9.98 26.37
C SER A 504 15.21 -11.32 27.10
N GLU A 505 16.32 -11.93 27.52
CA GLU A 505 16.33 -13.16 28.33
C GLU A 505 15.53 -13.01 29.63
N ALA A 506 15.48 -11.81 30.22
CA ALA A 506 14.69 -11.56 31.42
C ALA A 506 13.18 -11.74 31.17
N GLU A 507 12.68 -11.28 30.03
CA GLU A 507 11.28 -11.42 29.62
C GLU A 507 10.96 -12.87 29.20
N ALA A 508 11.89 -13.56 28.52
CA ALA A 508 11.74 -14.97 28.18
C ALA A 508 11.67 -15.86 29.43
N VAL A 509 12.56 -15.64 30.40
CA VAL A 509 12.54 -16.34 31.69
C VAL A 509 11.29 -16.00 32.51
N ALA A 510 10.79 -14.75 32.45
CA ALA A 510 9.54 -14.36 33.10
C ALA A 510 8.32 -15.08 32.49
N LEU A 511 8.25 -15.16 31.16
CA LEU A 511 7.23 -15.93 30.45
C LEU A 511 7.29 -17.42 30.80
N GLY A 512 8.49 -18.00 30.88
CA GLY A 512 8.68 -19.38 31.31
C GLY A 512 8.17 -19.65 32.73
N ARG A 513 8.48 -18.75 33.69
CA ARG A 513 7.95 -18.84 35.06
C ARG A 513 6.43 -18.84 35.12
N LEU A 514 5.74 -18.04 34.29
CA LEU A 514 4.27 -18.07 34.19
C LEU A 514 3.75 -19.40 33.62
N ALA A 515 4.46 -19.99 32.66
CA ALA A 515 4.09 -21.25 32.00
C ALA A 515 4.56 -22.52 32.74
N GLY A 516 5.23 -22.39 33.88
CA GLY A 516 5.82 -23.53 34.60
C GLY A 516 6.98 -24.20 33.85
N ALA A 517 7.62 -23.48 32.92
CA ALA A 517 8.66 -23.98 32.02
C ALA A 517 9.95 -23.15 32.12
N ARG A 518 11.07 -23.71 31.62
CA ARG A 518 12.26 -22.92 31.32
C ARG A 518 12.17 -22.45 29.87
N LEU A 519 12.24 -21.13 29.65
CA LEU A 519 12.35 -20.51 28.34
C LEU A 519 13.61 -19.61 28.27
N THR A 520 14.22 -19.52 27.09
CA THR A 520 15.18 -18.48 26.65
C THR A 520 14.66 -17.75 25.41
N LEU A 521 15.39 -16.79 24.84
CA LEU A 521 14.98 -16.10 23.60
C LEU A 521 14.97 -17.03 22.37
N ASP A 522 15.93 -17.96 22.31
CA ASP A 522 16.13 -18.86 21.17
C ASP A 522 15.22 -20.10 21.18
N ASP A 523 14.32 -20.23 22.16
CA ASP A 523 13.43 -21.39 22.26
C ASP A 523 12.52 -21.51 21.01
N PRO A 524 12.51 -22.66 20.32
CA PRO A 524 11.89 -22.78 19.00
C PRO A 524 10.37 -22.60 19.07
N PRO A 525 9.75 -22.02 18.03
CA PRO A 525 8.36 -21.60 18.06
C PRO A 525 7.36 -22.76 18.24
N ASP A 526 7.74 -23.97 17.85
CA ASP A 526 6.95 -25.20 18.01
C ASP A 526 7.58 -26.18 19.02
N GLY A 527 8.45 -25.67 19.90
CA GLY A 527 9.09 -26.42 20.99
C GLY A 527 8.18 -26.62 22.22
N THR A 528 8.67 -27.39 23.19
CA THR A 528 7.95 -27.67 24.46
C THR A 528 7.67 -26.41 25.27
N GLY A 529 8.57 -25.40 25.24
CA GLY A 529 8.36 -24.11 25.87
C GLY A 529 7.15 -23.36 25.29
N ALA A 530 7.03 -23.30 23.95
CA ALA A 530 5.88 -22.73 23.28
C ALA A 530 4.58 -23.53 23.54
N GLY A 531 4.68 -24.86 23.63
CA GLY A 531 3.57 -25.74 24.02
C GLY A 531 3.03 -25.43 25.42
N ALA A 532 3.92 -25.25 26.41
CA ALA A 532 3.55 -24.87 27.77
C ALA A 532 2.87 -23.49 27.84
N VAL A 533 3.43 -22.50 27.13
CA VAL A 533 2.84 -21.15 27.02
C VAL A 533 1.46 -21.21 26.34
N ALA A 534 1.29 -22.00 25.27
CA ALA A 534 0.01 -22.19 24.61
C ALA A 534 -1.03 -22.86 25.53
N GLN A 535 -0.64 -23.89 26.29
CA GLN A 535 -1.53 -24.58 27.23
C GLN A 535 -1.98 -23.66 28.38
N LEU A 536 -1.08 -22.81 28.90
CA LEU A 536 -1.40 -21.80 29.91
C LEU A 536 -2.44 -20.80 29.39
N LEU A 537 -2.15 -20.18 28.23
CA LEU A 537 -2.92 -19.05 27.72
C LEU A 537 -4.28 -19.49 27.17
N ALA A 538 -4.40 -20.68 26.60
CA ALA A 538 -5.67 -21.25 26.16
C ALA A 538 -6.68 -21.44 27.30
N GLY A 539 -6.21 -21.52 28.55
CA GLY A 539 -7.05 -21.59 29.75
C GLY A 539 -7.50 -20.25 30.33
N TRP A 540 -7.05 -19.11 29.79
CA TRP A 540 -7.31 -17.77 30.33
C TRP A 540 -8.09 -16.87 29.35
N PRO A 541 -8.91 -15.93 29.85
CA PRO A 541 -9.38 -14.80 29.04
C PRO A 541 -8.21 -13.92 28.58
N ARG A 542 -8.33 -13.34 27.38
CA ARG A 542 -7.35 -12.44 26.75
C ARG A 542 -7.01 -11.24 27.65
N ALA A 543 -8.00 -10.70 28.37
CA ALA A 543 -7.81 -9.60 29.31
C ALA A 543 -6.92 -10.01 30.52
N ASP A 544 -7.26 -11.12 31.17
CA ASP A 544 -6.53 -11.65 32.32
C ASP A 544 -5.11 -12.06 31.96
N ALA A 545 -4.93 -12.66 30.78
CA ALA A 545 -3.63 -13.03 30.24
C ALA A 545 -2.74 -11.80 30.03
N LEU A 546 -3.27 -10.73 29.41
CA LEU A 546 -2.54 -9.48 29.21
C LEU A 546 -2.19 -8.78 30.54
N ALA A 547 -3.08 -8.84 31.54
CA ALA A 547 -2.80 -8.31 32.87
C ALA A 547 -1.63 -9.05 33.56
N ARG A 548 -1.66 -10.39 33.54
CA ARG A 548 -0.61 -11.25 34.14
C ARG A 548 0.73 -11.14 33.41
N LEU A 549 0.71 -11.04 32.08
CA LEU A 549 1.93 -10.82 31.28
C LEU A 549 2.54 -9.44 31.60
N ALA A 550 1.72 -8.39 31.71
CA ALA A 550 2.18 -7.05 32.09
C ALA A 550 2.71 -6.98 33.54
N GLU A 551 2.12 -7.74 34.47
CA GLU A 551 2.61 -7.88 35.86
C GLU A 551 3.97 -8.58 35.92
N ALA A 552 4.17 -9.63 35.11
CA ALA A 552 5.45 -10.32 34.94
C ALA A 552 6.48 -9.54 34.10
N GLY A 553 6.12 -8.36 33.58
CA GLY A 553 6.99 -7.52 32.74
C GLY A 553 7.17 -8.03 31.31
N VAL A 554 6.38 -9.01 30.84
CA VAL A 554 6.48 -9.60 29.51
C VAL A 554 5.70 -8.75 28.49
N PRO A 555 6.31 -8.24 27.41
CA PRO A 555 5.60 -7.46 26.41
C PRO A 555 4.57 -8.28 25.63
N ALA A 556 3.30 -7.89 25.74
CA ALA A 556 2.20 -8.53 25.04
C ALA A 556 1.11 -7.53 24.62
N SER A 557 0.33 -7.89 23.61
CA SER A 557 -0.76 -7.07 23.06
C SER A 557 -1.89 -7.94 22.54
N ALA A 558 -3.14 -7.47 22.64
CA ALA A 558 -4.28 -8.16 22.04
C ALA A 558 -4.15 -8.17 20.51
N ALA A 559 -4.33 -9.33 19.89
CA ALA A 559 -4.53 -9.40 18.44
C ALA A 559 -6.01 -9.05 18.16
N LEU A 560 -6.26 -7.83 17.70
CA LEU A 560 -7.62 -7.32 17.53
C LEU A 560 -8.26 -7.80 16.22
N GLY A 561 -9.45 -8.39 16.30
CA GLY A 561 -10.27 -8.60 15.11
C GLY A 561 -10.85 -7.29 14.59
N VAL A 562 -11.28 -7.25 13.32
CA VAL A 562 -11.87 -6.05 12.68
C VAL A 562 -13.07 -5.47 13.46
N ALA A 563 -13.80 -6.33 14.17
CA ALA A 563 -14.91 -5.92 15.04
C ALA A 563 -14.47 -5.12 16.28
N ASP A 564 -13.25 -5.35 16.78
CA ASP A 564 -12.69 -4.77 18.00
C ASP A 564 -12.03 -3.41 17.73
N ILE A 565 -11.34 -3.24 16.59
CA ILE A 565 -10.50 -2.06 16.23
C ILE A 565 -11.23 -0.72 16.50
N PHE A 566 -12.49 -0.61 16.10
CA PHE A 566 -13.28 0.62 16.25
C PHE A 566 -13.87 0.83 17.65
N THR A 567 -13.76 -0.14 18.54
CA THR A 567 -14.30 -0.11 19.91
C THR A 567 -13.22 -0.15 20.99
N ASP A 568 -12.00 -0.57 20.66
CA ASP A 568 -10.87 -0.65 21.58
C ASP A 568 -10.58 0.71 22.25
N PRO A 569 -10.49 0.77 23.60
CA PRO A 569 -10.24 2.02 24.32
C PRO A 569 -8.87 2.65 24.04
N TRP A 570 -7.84 1.85 23.76
CA TRP A 570 -6.47 2.33 23.56
C TRP A 570 -6.29 2.94 22.16
N LEU A 571 -6.81 2.29 21.12
CA LEU A 571 -6.88 2.85 19.76
C LEU A 571 -7.74 4.12 19.72
N ARG A 572 -8.87 4.16 20.45
CA ARG A 572 -9.68 5.39 20.59
C ARG A 572 -8.91 6.51 21.30
N ALA A 573 -8.16 6.20 22.36
CA ALA A 573 -7.33 7.16 23.06
C ALA A 573 -6.09 7.62 22.25
N SER A 574 -5.66 6.86 21.23
CA SER A 574 -4.49 7.18 20.41
C SER A 574 -4.64 8.41 19.52
N GLY A 575 -5.87 8.83 19.22
CA GLY A 575 -6.16 9.90 18.26
C GLY A 575 -5.97 9.53 16.77
N CYS A 576 -5.36 8.38 16.45
CA CYS A 576 -5.24 7.89 15.07
C CYS A 576 -6.57 7.38 14.48
N LEU A 577 -7.62 7.22 15.30
CA LEU A 577 -9.01 6.99 14.87
C LEU A 577 -9.85 8.27 15.08
N GLY A 578 -10.60 8.68 14.06
CA GLY A 578 -11.45 9.88 14.11
C GLY A 578 -12.82 9.68 13.46
N GLU A 579 -13.86 10.27 14.05
CA GLU A 579 -15.23 10.21 13.54
C GLU A 579 -15.49 11.32 12.49
N LEU A 580 -16.02 10.93 11.34
CA LEU A 580 -16.36 11.85 10.25
C LEU A 580 -17.88 12.08 10.21
N SER A 581 -18.35 13.15 10.85
CA SER A 581 -19.76 13.54 10.72
C SER A 581 -20.07 13.92 9.27
N THR A 582 -21.10 13.32 8.69
CA THR A 582 -21.67 13.72 7.37
C THR A 582 -22.52 15.00 7.46
N SER A 583 -22.39 15.77 8.55
CA SER A 583 -23.21 16.94 8.81
C SER A 583 -23.02 18.02 7.73
N ARG A 584 -24.14 18.65 7.35
CA ARG A 584 -24.20 19.63 6.24
C ARG A 584 -23.13 20.71 6.42
N ARG A 585 -22.50 21.12 5.31
CA ARG A 585 -21.59 22.29 5.20
C ARG A 585 -21.92 23.34 6.27
N ARG A 586 -21.01 23.58 7.22
CA ARG A 586 -21.04 24.83 8.01
C ARG A 586 -21.15 25.99 7.02
N PRO A 587 -22.13 26.91 7.18
CA PRO A 587 -22.14 28.14 6.40
C PRO A 587 -20.79 28.84 6.55
N ARG A 588 -20.25 29.39 5.45
CA ARG A 588 -19.09 30.29 5.57
C ARG A 588 -19.49 31.44 6.49
N PRO A 589 -18.62 31.89 7.41
CA PRO A 589 -18.87 33.10 8.18
C PRO A 589 -19.23 34.26 7.24
N SER A 590 -20.36 34.91 7.51
CA SER A 590 -20.83 36.09 6.78
C SER A 590 -19.84 37.23 7.02
N GLY A 591 -19.04 37.55 6.01
CA GLY A 591 -17.98 38.57 6.10
C GLY A 591 -16.91 38.48 5.02
N VAL A 592 -16.71 37.33 4.37
CA VAL A 592 -15.80 37.22 3.21
C VAL A 592 -16.50 37.73 1.93
N PRO A 593 -16.00 38.79 1.26
CA PRO A 593 -16.62 39.31 0.05
C PRO A 593 -16.62 38.31 -1.11
N ARG A 594 -17.72 38.26 -1.87
CA ARG A 594 -17.76 37.56 -3.16
C ARG A 594 -16.90 38.33 -4.17
N ARG A 595 -15.70 37.83 -4.48
CA ARG A 595 -15.08 38.14 -5.78
C ARG A 595 -15.80 37.32 -6.85
N SER A 596 -16.69 37.98 -7.60
CA SER A 596 -17.29 37.44 -8.82
C SER A 596 -16.22 37.33 -9.92
N TRP A 597 -16.21 36.21 -10.64
CA TRP A 597 -15.39 36.06 -11.83
C TRP A 597 -16.07 36.78 -13.00
N ALA A 598 -15.66 38.01 -13.27
CA ALA A 598 -16.15 38.79 -14.40
C ALA A 598 -15.04 39.68 -14.98
N ARG A 599 -14.74 39.44 -16.27
CA ARG A 599 -13.90 40.24 -17.20
C ARG A 599 -12.48 40.62 -16.75
N ILE A 600 -11.51 40.15 -17.53
CA ILE A 600 -10.15 40.70 -17.58
C ILE A 600 -10.17 41.93 -18.52
N GLY A 601 -9.54 43.03 -18.08
CA GLY A 601 -9.29 44.25 -18.83
C GLY A 601 -8.10 45.00 -18.21
N PRO A 602 -7.31 45.78 -18.97
CA PRO A 602 -5.97 46.16 -18.54
C PRO A 602 -5.87 47.42 -17.65
N ALA A 603 -4.96 47.33 -16.68
CA ALA A 603 -4.10 48.36 -16.11
C ALA A 603 -4.60 49.82 -15.87
N SER A 604 -4.60 50.22 -14.60
CA SER A 604 -4.16 51.55 -14.15
C SER A 604 -3.58 51.48 -12.72
N SER A 605 -3.01 52.58 -12.22
CA SER A 605 -2.00 52.61 -11.13
C SER A 605 -2.52 53.18 -9.79
N VAL A 606 -1.59 53.61 -8.90
CA VAL A 606 -1.80 54.32 -7.61
C VAL A 606 -2.22 53.43 -6.41
N SER A 607 -1.75 53.63 -5.16
CA SER A 607 -0.42 54.01 -4.62
C SER A 607 -0.38 53.61 -3.12
N SER A 608 0.63 54.05 -2.36
CA SER A 608 0.86 53.68 -0.95
C SER A 608 0.01 54.45 0.08
N ALA A 609 -0.43 53.76 1.14
CA ALA A 609 -0.72 54.38 2.43
C ALA A 609 -0.43 53.42 3.62
N THR A 610 0.48 53.80 4.51
CA THR A 610 0.78 53.08 5.76
C THR A 610 -0.02 53.62 6.94
N THR A 611 -0.60 52.74 7.76
CA THR A 611 -0.84 53.06 9.18
C THR A 611 -0.64 51.84 10.08
N ARG A 612 0.22 51.97 11.09
CA ARG A 612 0.32 51.02 12.21
C ARG A 612 -0.80 51.28 13.21
N ARG A 613 -1.35 50.24 13.85
CA ARG A 613 -1.85 50.36 15.24
C ARG A 613 -1.39 49.17 16.08
N ARG A 614 -1.11 49.45 17.36
CA ARG A 614 -0.43 48.52 18.29
C ARG A 614 -1.43 47.60 18.98
N SER A 615 -0.93 46.43 19.36
CA SER A 615 -1.54 45.53 20.33
C SER A 615 -1.48 46.09 21.76
N ARG A 616 -2.43 45.68 22.61
CA ARG A 616 -2.16 45.17 23.98
C ARG A 616 -3.33 44.29 24.48
N PRO A 617 -3.10 43.30 25.38
CA PRO A 617 -4.11 42.34 25.87
C PRO A 617 -4.46 42.51 27.36
N TRP A 618 -5.53 41.86 27.88
CA TRP A 618 -5.43 40.85 28.97
C TRP A 618 -6.74 40.18 29.46
N SER A 619 -6.53 39.12 30.27
CA SER A 619 -7.32 38.58 31.41
C SER A 619 -8.68 37.85 31.22
N ARG A 620 -9.12 37.20 32.31
CA ARG A 620 -10.17 36.16 32.45
C ARG A 620 -11.16 36.51 33.59
N GLN A 621 -12.20 35.66 33.75
CA GLN A 621 -13.08 35.44 34.94
C GLN A 621 -14.23 36.44 35.15
N GLY A 622 -15.34 36.01 35.80
CA GLY A 622 -16.39 36.96 36.19
C GLY A 622 -17.63 36.50 37.00
N ARG A 623 -18.30 35.37 36.69
CA ARG A 623 -19.54 34.85 37.34
C ARG A 623 -20.86 35.67 37.24
N SER A 624 -21.97 34.94 37.38
CA SER A 624 -23.36 35.38 37.72
C SER A 624 -24.13 36.27 36.71
N GLY A 625 -25.47 36.23 36.66
CA GLY A 625 -26.45 35.55 37.54
C GLY A 625 -27.72 35.01 36.83
N ARG A 626 -28.80 34.80 37.61
CA ARG A 626 -30.14 34.31 37.17
C ARG A 626 -31.00 35.51 36.68
N SER A 627 -32.27 35.45 36.22
CA SER A 627 -33.32 34.40 36.19
C SER A 627 -34.50 34.82 35.26
N ALA A 628 -35.25 33.84 34.74
CA ALA A 628 -36.65 33.97 34.22
C ALA A 628 -36.86 34.88 32.97
N SER A 629 -38.00 34.88 32.27
CA SER A 629 -39.30 34.22 32.49
C SER A 629 -39.97 33.71 31.17
N ARG A 630 -41.22 33.24 31.24
CA ARG A 630 -41.99 32.64 30.12
C ARG A 630 -42.65 33.69 29.21
N ARG A 631 -42.89 33.35 27.94
CA ARG A 631 -44.25 33.31 27.34
C ARG A 631 -44.27 32.53 26.00
N GLN A 632 -45.46 32.09 25.61
CA GLN A 632 -45.72 31.33 24.38
C GLN A 632 -46.33 32.24 23.32
N THR A 633 -46.13 31.92 22.03
CA THR A 633 -47.19 32.04 21.01
C THR A 633 -46.97 31.13 19.80
N LYS A 634 -48.07 30.51 19.37
CA LYS A 634 -48.40 29.95 18.05
C LYS A 634 -49.84 30.42 17.79
N PRO A 635 -50.29 30.68 16.55
CA PRO A 635 -50.59 29.60 15.59
C PRO A 635 -50.37 30.00 14.12
N GLY A 636 -50.92 29.22 13.18
CA GLY A 636 -51.06 29.62 11.76
C GLY A 636 -50.67 28.53 10.76
N ASN A 637 -51.63 27.70 10.33
CA ASN A 637 -51.51 26.87 9.13
C ASN A 637 -52.22 27.58 7.97
N LEU A 638 -51.71 27.41 6.74
CA LEU A 638 -52.58 27.28 5.56
C LEU A 638 -51.83 26.50 4.46
N ARG A 639 -52.58 25.72 3.68
CA ARG A 639 -52.14 25.02 2.47
C ARG A 639 -52.89 25.62 1.28
N GLN A 640 -52.30 25.63 0.09
CA GLN A 640 -52.99 25.11 -1.10
C GLN A 640 -52.00 24.74 -2.23
N ARG A 641 -52.58 24.34 -3.37
CA ARG A 641 -51.99 23.73 -4.58
C ARG A 641 -51.26 24.82 -5.42
N SER A 642 -50.64 24.61 -6.59
CA SER A 642 -50.85 23.74 -7.77
C SER A 642 -49.55 23.79 -8.64
N GLU A 643 -49.21 22.91 -9.60
CA GLU A 643 -49.66 21.55 -10.02
C GLU A 643 -48.50 20.92 -10.86
N VAL A 644 -48.74 19.99 -11.80
CA VAL A 644 -47.75 19.51 -12.79
C VAL A 644 -48.24 19.79 -14.23
N LEU A 645 -47.35 20.26 -15.11
CA LEU A 645 -47.61 20.37 -16.55
C LEU A 645 -46.38 19.95 -17.38
N ALA A 646 -46.62 19.07 -18.36
CA ALA A 646 -45.65 18.69 -19.38
C ALA A 646 -46.38 18.47 -20.72
N VAL A 647 -45.82 19.03 -21.79
CA VAL A 647 -46.24 18.97 -23.21
C VAL A 647 -44.93 19.00 -24.01
N GLY A 648 -44.70 18.29 -25.11
CA GLY A 648 -45.54 17.48 -26.01
C GLY A 648 -45.18 17.83 -27.46
N GLY A 649 -45.15 16.94 -28.45
CA GLY A 649 -45.35 15.48 -28.45
C GLY A 649 -45.33 14.92 -29.88
N GLN A 650 -45.76 13.66 -30.04
CA GLN A 650 -46.21 12.98 -31.29
C GLN A 650 -45.31 12.97 -32.55
N HIS A 651 -45.06 11.75 -33.04
CA HIS A 651 -45.56 11.26 -34.34
C HIS A 651 -45.80 9.74 -34.21
N GLY A 652 -46.59 9.12 -35.12
CA GLY A 652 -46.88 7.68 -35.03
C GLY A 652 -47.78 7.15 -36.16
N ARG A 653 -48.11 5.85 -36.11
CA ARG A 653 -49.14 5.18 -36.94
C ARG A 653 -49.53 3.81 -36.34
N SER A 654 -50.60 3.19 -36.83
CA SER A 654 -51.29 2.05 -36.21
C SER A 654 -51.63 0.93 -37.19
N VAL A 655 -51.74 -0.31 -36.67
CA VAL A 655 -52.55 -1.42 -37.23
C VAL A 655 -53.18 -2.21 -36.05
N ARG A 656 -54.27 -2.94 -36.29
CA ARG A 656 -55.11 -3.64 -35.29
C ARG A 656 -55.10 -5.18 -35.43
N LYS A 657 -55.66 -5.84 -34.40
CA LYS A 657 -56.22 -7.22 -34.28
C LYS A 657 -55.30 -8.25 -33.58
N GLY A 658 -55.78 -9.08 -32.63
CA GLY A 658 -57.03 -8.96 -31.84
C GLY A 658 -57.58 -10.22 -31.16
N GLY A 659 -57.56 -10.27 -29.81
CA GLY A 659 -58.39 -11.17 -28.97
C GLY A 659 -57.72 -12.48 -28.49
N ARG A 660 -58.19 -13.16 -27.43
CA ARG A 660 -59.23 -12.80 -26.43
C ARG A 660 -59.12 -13.66 -25.13
N GLY A 661 -59.14 -13.01 -23.95
CA GLY A 661 -59.58 -13.61 -22.66
C GLY A 661 -58.58 -14.51 -21.89
N ARG A 662 -58.73 -14.74 -20.58
CA ARG A 662 -59.55 -14.08 -19.52
C ARG A 662 -58.84 -14.21 -18.15
N ARG A 663 -59.08 -13.26 -17.21
CA ARG A 663 -58.78 -13.36 -15.76
C ARG A 663 -60.05 -13.71 -14.96
N PRO A 664 -59.96 -14.16 -13.69
CA PRO A 664 -60.08 -13.26 -12.50
C PRO A 664 -58.80 -13.30 -11.60
N SER A 665 -58.37 -12.26 -10.83
CA SER A 665 -58.93 -11.55 -9.64
C SER A 665 -59.02 -12.45 -8.39
N ARG A 666 -58.60 -12.09 -7.15
CA ARG A 666 -58.52 -10.81 -6.37
C ARG A 666 -57.30 -10.89 -5.40
N SER A 667 -56.45 -9.89 -5.16
CA SER A 667 -56.59 -8.58 -4.49
C SER A 667 -56.85 -8.59 -2.96
N HIS A 668 -55.85 -8.24 -2.14
CA HIS A 668 -55.97 -7.31 -1.01
C HIS A 668 -54.61 -6.88 -0.44
N CYS A 669 -54.56 -5.68 0.15
CA CYS A 669 -53.44 -5.16 0.95
C CYS A 669 -53.82 -5.20 2.43
N LEU A 670 -52.84 -5.38 3.32
CA LEU A 670 -52.85 -4.72 4.64
C LEU A 670 -51.42 -4.65 5.21
N SER A 671 -51.24 -4.09 6.41
CA SER A 671 -50.05 -3.29 6.74
C SER A 671 -49.36 -3.60 8.07
N ARG A 672 -48.11 -3.11 8.16
CA ARG A 672 -47.37 -2.62 9.36
C ARG A 672 -46.63 -3.63 10.26
N ARG A 673 -45.56 -3.05 10.85
CA ARG A 673 -44.77 -3.48 12.04
C ARG A 673 -43.94 -4.75 11.87
N ALA A 674 -42.65 -4.54 11.64
CA ALA A 674 -41.63 -5.46 12.15
C ALA A 674 -41.57 -5.36 13.68
N SER A 675 -41.29 -6.48 14.34
CA SER A 675 -40.95 -6.57 15.76
C SER A 675 -39.75 -7.51 15.91
N THR A 676 -38.83 -7.15 16.79
CA THR A 676 -37.58 -7.87 17.09
C THR A 676 -37.83 -9.09 17.98
N GLU A 677 -37.24 -10.25 17.66
CA GLU A 677 -36.25 -10.96 18.51
C GLU A 677 -35.77 -12.31 17.87
N PRO A 678 -34.66 -12.92 18.33
CA PRO A 678 -33.95 -13.98 17.60
C PRO A 678 -34.37 -15.41 17.93
N TYR A 679 -34.08 -16.35 17.01
CA TYR A 679 -34.27 -17.80 17.21
C TYR A 679 -33.03 -18.46 17.86
N PRO A 680 -33.22 -19.47 18.76
CA PRO A 680 -32.15 -20.22 19.40
C PRO A 680 -31.59 -21.37 18.53
N PRO A 681 -30.38 -21.90 18.85
CA PRO A 681 -29.76 -22.99 18.08
C PRO A 681 -30.46 -24.34 18.28
N LYS A 682 -30.56 -25.15 17.21
CA LYS A 682 -31.08 -26.53 17.27
C LYS A 682 -30.02 -27.51 17.77
N LYS A 683 -30.44 -28.46 18.61
CA LYS A 683 -29.61 -29.57 19.10
C LYS A 683 -29.51 -30.72 18.09
N SER A 684 -28.49 -31.54 18.33
CA SER A 684 -28.19 -32.84 17.73
C SER A 684 -29.37 -33.82 17.63
N ILE A 685 -29.34 -34.67 16.61
CA ILE A 685 -30.01 -35.99 16.59
C ILE A 685 -28.94 -37.05 16.30
N GLN A 686 -29.00 -38.18 17.00
CA GLN A 686 -28.13 -39.34 16.78
C GLN A 686 -28.77 -40.33 15.80
N GLY A 687 -27.94 -41.02 15.01
CA GLY A 687 -28.34 -42.21 14.24
C GLY A 687 -27.16 -43.18 14.14
N ARG A 688 -27.36 -44.44 14.58
CA ARG A 688 -26.35 -45.52 14.50
C ARG A 688 -26.74 -46.51 13.39
N ALA A 689 -25.80 -46.85 12.52
CA ALA A 689 -25.83 -48.10 11.76
C ALA A 689 -24.40 -48.62 11.50
N ILE A 690 -24.13 -49.78 12.09
CA ILE A 690 -22.91 -50.60 12.06
C ILE A 690 -22.66 -51.14 10.64
N VAL A 691 -21.39 -51.42 10.23
CA VAL A 691 -20.95 -52.70 9.59
C VAL A 691 -19.45 -52.74 9.18
N THR A 692 -18.77 -53.78 9.69
CA THR A 692 -17.49 -54.44 9.29
C THR A 692 -16.20 -53.70 8.91
N VAL A 693 -15.09 -54.21 9.48
CA VAL A 693 -13.70 -54.13 8.99
C VAL A 693 -13.25 -55.54 8.54
N PRO A 694 -12.58 -55.72 7.38
CA PRO A 694 -11.86 -56.95 7.02
C PRO A 694 -10.32 -56.85 7.26
N PRO A 695 -9.57 -57.97 7.32
CA PRO A 695 -8.26 -58.01 8.00
C PRO A 695 -7.00 -58.03 7.10
N ARG A 696 -5.84 -58.08 7.76
CA ARG A 696 -4.47 -58.11 7.22
C ARG A 696 -4.15 -59.32 6.32
N ALA A 697 -3.24 -59.12 5.37
CA ALA A 697 -2.37 -60.16 4.79
C ALA A 697 -0.87 -59.86 5.07
N ARG A 698 0.02 -60.86 4.95
CA ARG A 698 1.47 -60.77 5.26
C ARG A 698 2.36 -61.35 4.15
N ALA A 699 3.38 -60.59 3.71
CA ALA A 699 4.66 -61.08 3.19
C ALA A 699 5.69 -59.94 3.36
N ARG A 700 6.73 -60.06 4.21
CA ARG A 700 8.03 -60.76 4.02
C ARG A 700 8.93 -60.10 2.97
N GLY A 701 10.03 -59.49 3.42
CA GLY A 701 11.06 -58.90 2.56
C GLY A 701 12.02 -57.98 3.33
N ALA A 702 13.05 -58.55 3.95
CA ALA A 702 14.18 -57.81 4.53
C ALA A 702 15.48 -58.50 4.09
N PRO A 703 16.61 -57.77 4.08
CA PRO A 703 17.51 -57.94 5.22
C PRO A 703 18.04 -56.62 5.83
N ARG A 704 18.64 -56.75 7.02
CA ARG A 704 19.47 -55.73 7.69
C ARG A 704 20.90 -55.76 7.14
N TRP A 705 21.72 -54.80 7.59
CA TRP A 705 23.14 -54.82 8.02
C TRP A 705 23.73 -53.45 7.63
N ALA A 706 24.62 -52.78 8.36
CA ALA A 706 24.93 -52.67 9.79
C ALA A 706 25.90 -51.46 9.93
N ALA A 707 26.09 -50.87 11.11
CA ALA A 707 27.02 -49.76 11.28
C ALA A 707 28.46 -50.23 11.55
N CYS A 708 29.46 -49.43 11.16
CA CYS A 708 30.80 -49.47 11.76
C CYS A 708 31.47 -48.08 11.74
N HIS A 709 32.51 -47.89 12.55
CA HIS A 709 33.04 -46.59 12.98
C HIS A 709 34.50 -46.34 12.57
N ALA A 710 34.90 -45.05 12.57
CA ALA A 710 36.28 -44.53 12.69
C ALA A 710 37.27 -44.75 11.53
N GLY A 711 38.32 -43.90 11.46
CA GLY A 711 39.41 -44.00 10.47
C GLY A 711 40.16 -42.68 10.19
N CYS A 712 41.07 -42.29 11.08
CA CYS A 712 41.82 -41.02 11.12
C CYS A 712 42.51 -40.52 9.83
N ALA A 713 42.44 -39.18 9.63
CA ALA A 713 43.50 -38.23 9.24
C ALA A 713 44.73 -38.66 8.40
N GLY A 714 45.01 -37.94 7.29
CA GLY A 714 46.23 -38.17 6.49
C GLY A 714 46.66 -37.10 5.46
N ARG A 715 47.28 -36.01 5.94
CA ARG A 715 48.42 -35.26 5.32
C ARG A 715 48.34 -34.66 3.88
N HIS A 716 48.52 -33.33 3.86
CA HIS A 716 49.36 -32.51 2.95
C HIS A 716 48.98 -32.24 1.47
N ARG A 717 49.32 -31.00 1.05
CA ARG A 717 49.18 -30.43 -0.30
C ARG A 717 50.54 -30.34 -1.01
N GLY A 718 50.56 -30.63 -2.32
CA GLY A 718 51.48 -30.01 -3.30
C GLY A 718 52.93 -30.51 -3.33
N PRO A 719 53.81 -29.90 -4.17
CA PRO A 719 53.57 -28.68 -4.95
C PRO A 719 53.86 -28.76 -6.49
N ALA A 720 53.39 -27.71 -7.18
CA ALA A 720 53.97 -27.00 -8.35
C ALA A 720 54.77 -27.70 -9.48
N GLY A 721 54.45 -27.31 -10.72
CA GLY A 721 55.45 -27.08 -11.79
C GLY A 721 55.24 -27.84 -13.11
N GLY A 722 55.54 -27.18 -14.25
CA GLY A 722 55.65 -27.84 -15.56
C GLY A 722 55.03 -27.09 -16.74
N CYS A 723 55.84 -26.36 -17.52
CA CYS A 723 55.42 -25.75 -18.79
C CYS A 723 55.48 -26.75 -19.95
N GLY A 724 54.51 -26.74 -20.86
CA GLY A 724 54.53 -27.53 -22.10
C GLY A 724 53.81 -26.83 -23.26
N ARG A 725 54.57 -26.28 -24.23
CA ARG A 725 54.04 -25.68 -25.47
C ARG A 725 54.12 -26.69 -26.63
N ARG A 726 53.14 -26.69 -27.56
CA ARG A 726 53.35 -26.41 -29.01
C ARG A 726 52.10 -26.63 -29.90
N GLY A 727 51.92 -25.71 -30.86
CA GLY A 727 51.35 -26.00 -32.20
C GLY A 727 49.83 -25.85 -32.38
N GLY A 728 49.38 -25.26 -33.50
CA GLY A 728 47.94 -25.24 -33.84
C GLY A 728 47.48 -24.36 -35.03
N ARG A 729 48.08 -23.17 -35.24
CA ARG A 729 47.91 -22.23 -36.39
C ARG A 729 46.52 -22.12 -37.08
N GLY A 730 45.87 -20.94 -36.98
CA GLY A 730 44.80 -20.56 -37.91
C GLY A 730 44.31 -19.11 -37.75
N ALA A 731 44.80 -18.18 -38.59
CA ALA A 731 44.33 -16.78 -38.66
C ALA A 731 44.77 -16.11 -39.97
N PRO A 732 44.01 -15.11 -40.47
CA PRO A 732 44.65 -13.85 -40.85
C PRO A 732 43.84 -12.57 -40.55
N ARG A 733 44.45 -11.69 -39.73
CA ARG A 733 44.63 -10.23 -39.89
C ARG A 733 43.45 -9.31 -40.33
N CYS A 734 43.09 -8.39 -39.41
CA CYS A 734 43.18 -6.90 -39.48
C CYS A 734 42.88 -6.14 -40.81
N PRO A 735 42.30 -4.89 -40.76
CA PRO A 735 42.59 -3.84 -39.76
C PRO A 735 41.41 -2.93 -39.30
N PRO A 736 41.62 -2.06 -38.28
CA PRO A 736 40.68 -0.99 -37.90
C PRO A 736 41.07 0.41 -38.45
N ARG A 737 40.10 1.24 -38.87
CA ARG A 737 40.34 2.69 -39.10
C ARG A 737 39.09 3.60 -39.10
N ALA A 738 39.22 4.73 -38.39
CA ALA A 738 38.76 6.10 -38.73
C ALA A 738 37.30 6.60 -38.58
N LEU A 739 37.10 7.41 -37.52
CA LEU A 739 36.68 8.83 -37.52
C LEU A 739 35.29 9.32 -37.98
N ARG A 740 34.53 9.88 -37.02
CA ARG A 740 34.20 11.33 -36.78
C ARG A 740 33.57 11.39 -35.37
N GLY A 741 33.73 12.39 -34.50
CA GLY A 741 33.69 13.86 -34.63
C GLY A 741 32.39 14.36 -33.97
N SER A 742 32.33 15.31 -33.03
CA SER A 742 33.31 16.32 -32.57
C SER A 742 33.01 16.85 -31.14
N ALA A 743 34.03 17.24 -30.37
CA ALA A 743 33.92 18.15 -29.22
C ALA A 743 35.25 18.92 -29.05
N SER A 744 35.19 20.19 -28.63
CA SER A 744 36.34 21.12 -28.64
C SER A 744 36.80 21.53 -27.23
N ALA A 745 38.13 21.55 -27.01
CA ALA A 745 38.78 22.22 -25.87
C ALA A 745 38.97 23.73 -26.17
N PRO A 746 39.36 24.57 -25.18
CA PRO A 746 40.75 24.67 -24.68
C PRO A 746 40.87 24.24 -23.19
N SER A 747 41.99 23.72 -22.66
CA SER A 747 43.38 24.25 -22.51
C SER A 747 43.46 25.44 -21.53
N THR A 748 44.40 25.54 -20.58
CA THR A 748 45.67 24.80 -20.30
C THR A 748 45.63 24.17 -18.87
N THR A 749 46.67 23.70 -18.14
CA THR A 749 48.16 23.77 -18.22
C THR A 749 48.82 22.56 -17.51
N ARG A 750 50.17 22.50 -17.52
CA ARG A 750 51.07 21.65 -16.70
C ARG A 750 51.50 22.41 -15.41
N ALA A 751 52.16 21.86 -14.39
CA ALA A 751 52.28 20.50 -13.81
C ALA A 751 53.28 20.54 -12.62
N ARG A 752 53.23 19.58 -11.67
CA ARG A 752 54.41 18.86 -11.10
C ARG A 752 53.98 17.79 -10.08
N ALA A 753 54.85 16.81 -9.86
CA ALA A 753 54.73 15.74 -8.85
C ALA A 753 55.84 15.89 -7.76
N PRO A 754 55.75 15.21 -6.61
CA PRO A 754 56.61 15.45 -5.43
C PRO A 754 57.91 14.59 -5.47
N PRO A 755 58.77 14.62 -4.42
CA PRO A 755 58.58 13.72 -3.26
C PRO A 755 58.96 14.35 -1.90
N GLY A 756 58.65 13.70 -0.76
CA GLY A 756 59.11 14.23 0.54
C GLY A 756 58.69 13.57 1.86
N ARG A 757 58.82 12.23 2.00
CA ARG A 757 58.51 11.41 3.20
C ARG A 757 57.03 11.18 3.51
#